data_AF-A0A4V1KQM0-F1
#
_entry.id   AF-A0A4V1KQM0-F1
#
_cell.length_a   1.000
_cell.length_b   1.000
_cell.length_c   1.000
_cell.angle_alpha   90.00
_cell.angle_beta   90.00
_cell.angle_gamma   90.00
#
_symmetry.space_group_name_H-M   'P 1'
#
loop_
_entity.id
_entity.type
_entity.pdbx_description
1 polymer ?
#
loop_
_entity_poly.entity_id
_entity_poly.type
_entity_poly.pdbx_seq_one_letter_code
_entity_poly.pdbx_strand_id
1 'polypeptide(L)'
;MYKKTIYYLLFSVVTSLCCTTGLTAQETPQIWKKYIGEINDSEVPDLPNYSYAGYKLGEEAIPDSNAPVYDVTDYGAIANDYLSDVAAIKAAITAAENSGGGVVFFPKGEFIVNATAGNDASIVIGGSHIVLKGSGSGQGGTVITMQNVMAQEPGMTGEWECNPMFQFVTPENASAPANLTADSDKGTNYVTVDDVSVLNGYKYVRLYMAPNTAANNLYLDGKTPLNSIWTSINQTGVEAKEFHEIDHITGNKVYFKDEFINDIKFAHGWTIEGWNMIEESGFEDIHFKAKFRGPFVHHKNYEHDAGWRVIRLTNTAHSWVRRSRFSNVSLIASTVDCYALSFVELLLDGNRGHSTVDIAKASRTLAGLIWDNTNNGQFHGINMSGATTGSVAWRVESIYGRGIDFHGSFPRSNLFDVYQEYNVVGNGGSTAYLPNHLGGLTLWNLSKEGPAVTDYDFWMFCNYCAAVVANPIIVGFHRTETTFLQDNIKYEESNGTKVFPESLYEAQLEHRLDTKPAWIDAAILEFEELKEQWYPSVGESDYTETINNLVLNGWGSETYTGDNGFVWNVNAKGVTDYIDASKEVYFQKGVTGITSNSISGGINSFSIECKNLWDITEERKVELLVNGEIVGAMQHTGERTYIFKVNDINIEGDVVIAIRNASTPEPGQDFRKLAIAFDNINWTRNTSLPIADKNYVKASLYPNPSDNGIYTLTVKELAIAKIHDLQGRFIKQSIPLNTGDNTLDISNVDTGIYLLTLTTNSGVTTSLKLIRN
;
A
#
# COMPACT_ATOMS: atom_id res chain seq x y z
N MET A 1 -69.39 2.25 -59.57
CA MET A 1 -68.27 2.95 -60.25
C MET A 1 -67.16 3.19 -59.24
N TYR A 2 -65.95 2.77 -59.60
CA TYR A 2 -64.62 3.23 -59.14
C TYR A 2 -64.27 3.35 -57.64
N LYS A 3 -63.54 2.31 -57.19
CA LYS A 3 -62.24 2.32 -56.48
C LYS A 3 -61.79 3.63 -55.80
N LYS A 4 -61.44 3.53 -54.51
CA LYS A 4 -60.18 4.07 -53.97
C LYS A 4 -59.60 3.15 -52.89
N THR A 5 -58.29 3.04 -52.95
CA THR A 5 -57.40 1.98 -52.49
C THR A 5 -57.03 2.09 -51.00
N ILE A 6 -56.94 0.93 -50.36
CA ILE A 6 -56.40 0.66 -49.02
C ILE A 6 -54.87 0.72 -49.06
N TYR A 7 -54.24 1.41 -48.10
CA TYR A 7 -52.86 1.16 -47.69
C TYR A 7 -52.81 0.95 -46.18
N TYR A 8 -52.34 -0.23 -45.81
CA TYR A 8 -52.04 -0.67 -44.45
C TYR A 8 -50.83 0.11 -43.90
N LEU A 9 -50.98 0.76 -42.75
CA LEU A 9 -49.84 1.25 -41.97
C LEU A 9 -49.43 0.17 -40.97
N LEU A 10 -48.16 -0.26 -41.05
CA LEU A 10 -47.52 -1.24 -40.17
C LEU A 10 -47.69 -0.87 -38.69
N PHE A 11 -48.10 -1.84 -37.89
CA PHE A 11 -48.02 -1.81 -36.43
C PHE A 11 -46.67 -2.40 -36.02
N SER A 12 -45.66 -1.56 -35.82
CA SER A 12 -44.39 -1.97 -35.20
C SER A 12 -44.52 -1.83 -33.68
N VAL A 13 -44.69 -2.97 -33.02
CA VAL A 13 -44.56 -3.14 -31.56
C VAL A 13 -43.11 -2.82 -31.19
N VAL A 14 -42.88 -1.70 -30.51
CA VAL A 14 -41.60 -1.43 -29.84
C VAL A 14 -41.68 -2.12 -28.47
N THR A 15 -41.13 -3.33 -28.39
CA THR A 15 -40.75 -3.96 -27.13
C THR A 15 -39.61 -3.14 -26.54
N SER A 16 -39.92 -2.27 -25.59
CA SER A 16 -38.91 -1.65 -24.74
C SER A 16 -38.36 -2.75 -23.81
N LEU A 17 -37.22 -3.34 -24.20
CA LEU A 17 -36.37 -4.04 -23.24
C LEU A 17 -35.87 -2.99 -22.24
N CYS A 18 -36.54 -2.87 -21.11
CA CYS A 18 -35.89 -2.37 -19.91
C CYS A 18 -34.81 -3.39 -19.54
N CYS A 19 -33.57 -3.11 -19.92
CA CYS A 19 -32.43 -3.68 -19.21
C CYS A 19 -32.47 -3.11 -17.79
N THR A 20 -33.18 -3.80 -16.90
CA THR A 20 -32.92 -3.69 -15.46
C THR A 20 -31.52 -4.25 -15.26
N THR A 21 -30.52 -3.38 -15.17
CA THR A 21 -29.29 -3.75 -14.46
C THR A 21 -29.72 -4.04 -13.04
N GLY A 22 -29.92 -5.32 -12.73
CA GLY A 22 -30.10 -5.75 -11.36
C GLY A 22 -28.85 -5.33 -10.60
N LEU A 23 -28.99 -4.32 -9.74
CA LEU A 23 -28.10 -4.18 -8.60
C LEU A 23 -28.35 -5.43 -7.75
N THR A 24 -27.63 -6.51 -8.03
CA THR A 24 -27.52 -7.62 -7.09
C THR A 24 -26.81 -7.03 -5.88
N ALA A 25 -27.54 -6.86 -4.77
CA ALA A 25 -26.91 -6.59 -3.50
C ALA A 25 -25.84 -7.66 -3.27
N GLN A 26 -24.65 -7.23 -2.85
CA GLN A 26 -23.55 -8.15 -2.59
C GLN A 26 -24.01 -9.16 -1.52
N GLU A 27 -23.88 -10.45 -1.80
CA GLU A 27 -24.41 -11.47 -0.89
C GLU A 27 -23.65 -11.48 0.43
N THR A 28 -24.39 -11.50 1.53
CA THR A 28 -23.84 -11.75 2.87
C THR A 28 -23.63 -13.26 3.04
N PRO A 29 -22.39 -13.72 3.19
CA PRO A 29 -22.06 -15.13 3.18
C PRO A 29 -22.55 -15.81 4.46
N GLN A 30 -22.91 -17.09 4.38
CA GLN A 30 -23.43 -17.89 5.50
C GLN A 30 -22.42 -17.95 6.64
N ILE A 31 -21.14 -18.05 6.31
CA ILE A 31 -20.08 -18.09 7.32
C ILE A 31 -20.02 -16.81 8.18
N TRP A 32 -20.28 -15.64 7.59
CA TRP A 32 -20.42 -14.40 8.36
C TRP A 32 -21.68 -14.40 9.22
N LYS A 33 -22.83 -14.81 8.65
CA LYS A 33 -24.10 -14.92 9.39
C LYS A 33 -23.97 -15.85 10.60
N LYS A 34 -23.21 -16.94 10.47
CA LYS A 34 -22.94 -17.86 11.57
C LYS A 34 -22.09 -17.18 12.65
N TYR A 35 -21.04 -16.46 12.26
CA TYR A 35 -20.16 -15.75 13.18
C TYR A 35 -20.93 -14.75 14.07
N ILE A 36 -21.86 -13.98 13.50
CA ILE A 36 -22.70 -13.02 14.23
C ILE A 36 -23.94 -13.65 14.89
N GLY A 37 -24.10 -14.98 14.80
CA GLY A 37 -25.20 -15.71 15.45
C GLY A 37 -26.56 -15.61 14.77
N GLU A 38 -26.64 -15.11 13.53
CA GLU A 38 -27.90 -15.08 12.74
C GLU A 38 -28.34 -16.48 12.31
N ILE A 39 -27.38 -17.38 12.07
CA ILE A 39 -27.64 -18.78 11.76
C ILE A 39 -26.85 -19.68 12.72
N ASN A 40 -27.32 -20.91 12.87
CA ASN A 40 -26.62 -21.96 13.60
C ASN A 40 -26.60 -23.23 12.73
N ASP A 41 -25.71 -23.23 11.75
CA ASP A 41 -25.49 -24.34 10.81
C ASP A 41 -24.18 -25.06 11.17
N SER A 42 -24.25 -26.39 11.34
CA SER A 42 -23.09 -27.22 11.64
C SER A 42 -22.20 -27.50 10.42
N GLU A 43 -22.74 -27.35 9.20
CA GLU A 43 -21.99 -27.56 7.95
C GLU A 43 -21.10 -26.35 7.60
N VAL A 44 -21.39 -25.19 8.17
CA VAL A 44 -20.58 -23.98 8.06
C VAL A 44 -19.57 -23.95 9.20
N PRO A 45 -18.25 -23.84 8.96
CA PRO A 45 -17.27 -23.85 10.05
C PRO A 45 -17.31 -22.55 10.88
N ASP A 46 -16.71 -22.57 12.07
CA ASP A 46 -16.57 -21.38 12.90
C ASP A 46 -15.41 -20.51 12.41
N LEU A 47 -15.68 -19.24 12.09
CA LEU A 47 -14.64 -18.26 11.78
C LEU A 47 -13.74 -18.00 12.99
N PRO A 48 -12.41 -17.90 12.82
CA PRO A 48 -11.54 -17.34 13.84
C PRO A 48 -11.82 -15.85 14.06
N ASN A 49 -11.59 -15.36 15.29
CA ASN A 49 -11.79 -13.96 15.63
C ASN A 49 -10.48 -13.17 15.42
N TYR A 50 -10.40 -12.44 14.31
CA TYR A 50 -9.21 -11.66 13.92
C TYR A 50 -9.24 -10.21 14.41
N SER A 51 -10.34 -9.78 15.05
CA SER A 51 -10.55 -8.39 15.46
C SER A 51 -9.55 -7.84 16.48
N TYR A 52 -8.73 -8.69 17.09
CA TYR A 52 -7.71 -8.30 18.06
C TYR A 52 -6.36 -7.90 17.44
N ALA A 53 -6.23 -7.89 16.10
CA ALA A 53 -4.98 -7.49 15.45
C ALA A 53 -4.77 -5.96 15.46
N GLY A 54 -3.53 -5.53 15.63
CA GLY A 54 -3.09 -4.13 15.53
C GLY A 54 -2.77 -3.46 16.87
N TYR A 55 -2.26 -2.23 16.78
CA TYR A 55 -2.03 -1.33 17.90
C TYR A 55 -3.28 -1.25 18.80
N LYS A 56 -3.07 -1.38 20.11
CA LYS A 56 -4.16 -1.51 21.11
C LYS A 56 -5.28 -2.45 20.69
N LEU A 57 -4.91 -3.56 20.06
CA LEU A 57 -5.82 -4.59 19.58
C LEU A 57 -6.87 -4.04 18.60
N GLY A 58 -6.56 -2.97 17.85
CA GLY A 58 -7.48 -2.32 16.90
C GLY A 58 -8.51 -1.38 17.52
N GLU A 59 -8.51 -1.18 18.85
CA GLU A 59 -9.52 -0.37 19.53
C GLU A 59 -9.29 1.14 19.37
N GLU A 60 -8.02 1.53 19.23
CA GLU A 60 -7.60 2.92 19.24
C GLU A 60 -6.74 3.27 18.02
N ALA A 61 -6.80 4.54 17.60
CA ALA A 61 -5.82 5.07 16.65
C ALA A 61 -4.43 5.08 17.29
N ILE A 62 -3.38 4.87 16.49
CA ILE A 62 -2.02 5.19 16.93
C ILE A 62 -1.97 6.69 17.21
N PRO A 63 -1.66 7.13 18.45
CA PRO A 63 -1.75 8.54 18.82
C PRO A 63 -0.60 9.36 18.21
N ASP A 64 -0.84 10.63 17.94
CA ASP A 64 0.27 11.57 17.74
C ASP A 64 0.99 11.81 19.07
N SER A 65 2.31 11.63 19.05
CA SER A 65 3.12 11.79 20.25
C SER A 65 3.29 13.27 20.62
N ASN A 66 2.88 13.63 21.85
CA ASN A 66 3.18 14.92 22.47
C ASN A 66 4.41 14.84 23.40
N ALA A 67 5.22 13.79 23.27
CA ALA A 67 6.41 13.59 24.08
C ALA A 67 7.49 14.66 23.77
N PRO A 68 8.50 14.84 24.65
CA PRO A 68 9.61 15.74 24.38
C PRO A 68 10.27 15.43 23.03
N VAL A 69 10.58 16.49 22.29
CA VAL A 69 11.18 16.40 20.96
C VAL A 69 12.70 16.51 21.08
N TYR A 70 13.38 15.57 20.43
CA TYR A 70 14.83 15.48 20.29
C TYR A 70 15.14 15.63 18.80
N ASP A 71 15.28 16.87 18.33
CA ASP A 71 15.60 17.17 16.93
C ASP A 71 17.04 16.74 16.63
N VAL A 72 17.24 15.86 15.65
CA VAL A 72 18.56 15.32 15.32
C VAL A 72 19.57 16.40 14.95
N THR A 73 19.14 17.59 14.51
CA THR A 73 20.02 18.72 14.20
C THR A 73 20.64 19.37 15.44
N ASP A 74 19.96 19.31 16.59
CA ASP A 74 20.52 19.73 17.89
C ASP A 74 21.66 18.80 18.34
N TYR A 75 21.71 17.59 17.78
CA TYR A 75 22.74 16.58 18.00
C TYR A 75 23.79 16.54 16.89
N GLY A 76 23.70 17.44 15.90
CA GLY A 76 24.71 17.63 14.85
C GLY A 76 24.41 16.97 13.51
N ALA A 77 23.20 16.46 13.29
CA ALA A 77 22.79 16.01 11.95
C ALA A 77 22.61 17.22 11.02
N ILE A 78 22.98 17.07 9.74
CA ILE A 78 22.85 18.14 8.75
C ILE A 78 22.24 17.56 7.48
N ALA A 79 20.98 17.88 7.22
CA ALA A 79 20.31 17.39 6.02
C ALA A 79 20.98 17.90 4.74
N ASN A 80 21.06 17.02 3.73
CA ASN A 80 21.56 17.28 2.37
C ASN A 80 23.05 17.63 2.25
N ASP A 81 23.87 17.38 3.28
CA ASP A 81 25.32 17.59 3.20
C ASP A 81 26.08 16.36 2.64
N TYR A 82 25.36 15.25 2.43
CA TYR A 82 25.85 13.96 1.95
C TYR A 82 26.86 13.26 2.89
N LEU A 83 26.96 13.71 4.15
CA LEU A 83 27.77 13.11 5.21
C LEU A 83 26.90 12.26 6.14
N SER A 84 27.53 11.41 6.96
CA SER A 84 26.78 10.48 7.80
C SER A 84 26.19 11.14 9.03
N ASP A 85 24.89 10.93 9.25
CA ASP A 85 24.14 11.45 10.39
C ASP A 85 24.02 10.45 11.56
N VAL A 86 24.59 9.24 11.44
CA VAL A 86 24.40 8.14 12.39
C VAL A 86 24.77 8.53 13.83
N ALA A 87 25.85 9.31 14.01
CA ALA A 87 26.30 9.72 15.34
C ALA A 87 25.27 10.65 16.02
N ALA A 88 24.72 11.62 15.27
CA ALA A 88 23.70 12.54 15.76
C ALA A 88 22.38 11.81 16.05
N ILE A 89 21.96 10.92 15.16
CA ILE A 89 20.76 10.08 15.34
C ILE A 89 20.88 9.25 16.62
N LYS A 90 22.01 8.55 16.83
CA LYS A 90 22.24 7.76 18.05
C LYS A 90 22.24 8.63 19.31
N ALA A 91 22.82 9.83 19.26
CA ALA A 91 22.83 10.75 20.39
C ALA A 91 21.42 11.25 20.75
N ALA A 92 20.58 11.55 19.75
CA ALA A 92 19.18 11.93 19.95
C ALA A 92 18.36 10.78 20.55
N ILE A 93 18.53 9.55 20.04
CA ILE A 93 17.90 8.33 20.60
C ILE A 93 18.29 8.16 22.06
N THR A 94 19.59 8.21 22.39
CA THR A 94 20.08 8.08 23.76
C THR A 94 19.50 9.16 24.68
N ALA A 95 19.36 10.39 24.21
CA ALA A 95 18.75 11.47 24.99
C ALA A 95 17.26 11.22 25.28
N ALA A 96 16.52 10.71 24.30
CA ALA A 96 15.13 10.31 24.46
C ALA A 96 14.98 9.13 25.45
N GLU A 97 15.80 8.09 25.31
CA GLU A 97 15.80 6.92 26.21
C GLU A 97 16.13 7.30 27.65
N ASN A 98 17.14 8.15 27.86
CA ASN A 98 17.51 8.64 29.20
C ASN A 98 16.41 9.47 29.87
N SER A 99 15.48 9.99 29.08
CA SER A 99 14.32 10.76 29.56
C SER A 99 13.06 9.90 29.71
N GLY A 100 13.16 8.59 29.46
CA GLY A 100 12.06 7.64 29.56
C GLY A 100 11.11 7.62 28.36
N GLY A 101 11.48 8.26 27.24
CA GLY A 101 10.65 8.39 26.04
C GLY A 101 10.85 9.72 25.33
N GLY A 102 10.44 9.78 24.06
CA GLY A 102 10.58 10.98 23.25
C GLY A 102 10.31 10.78 21.76
N VAL A 103 10.12 11.91 21.07
CA VAL A 103 10.11 11.97 19.61
C VAL A 103 11.53 12.31 19.15
N VAL A 104 12.21 11.37 18.51
CA VAL A 104 13.44 11.64 17.76
C VAL A 104 13.03 12.21 16.41
N PHE A 105 13.13 13.53 16.28
CA PHE A 105 12.56 14.27 15.16
C PHE A 105 13.58 14.53 14.06
N PHE A 106 13.16 14.29 12.82
CA PHE A 106 13.92 14.58 11.62
C PHE A 106 13.24 15.73 10.86
N PRO A 107 13.89 16.89 10.69
CA PRO A 107 13.37 17.94 9.83
C PRO A 107 13.39 17.54 8.35
N LYS A 108 12.89 18.41 7.47
CA LYS A 108 12.89 18.20 6.02
C LYS A 108 14.31 18.06 5.46
N GLY A 109 14.49 17.16 4.50
CA GLY A 109 15.75 16.93 3.80
C GLY A 109 16.26 15.50 3.91
N GLU A 110 17.40 15.22 3.27
CA GLU A 110 18.00 13.89 3.17
C GLU A 110 19.11 13.70 4.23
N PHE A 111 18.97 12.67 5.07
CA PHE A 111 19.95 12.25 6.08
C PHE A 111 20.61 10.93 5.66
N ILE A 112 21.92 10.82 5.78
CA ILE A 112 22.67 9.66 5.30
C ILE A 112 23.02 8.71 6.45
N VAL A 113 22.57 7.46 6.31
CA VAL A 113 22.93 6.34 7.18
C VAL A 113 23.73 5.28 6.41
N ASN A 114 24.49 4.47 7.14
CA ASN A 114 25.38 3.45 6.58
C ASN A 114 26.33 3.98 5.47
N ALA A 115 26.96 5.13 5.72
CA ALA A 115 27.85 5.78 4.76
C ALA A 115 29.20 5.03 4.54
N THR A 116 29.53 4.10 5.44
CA THR A 116 30.79 3.33 5.40
C THR A 116 30.53 1.93 4.86
N ALA A 117 31.25 1.54 3.80
CA ALA A 117 31.19 0.18 3.29
C ALA A 117 31.72 -0.83 4.33
N GLY A 118 31.08 -1.99 4.43
CA GLY A 118 31.47 -3.03 5.38
C GLY A 118 30.91 -2.87 6.80
N ASN A 119 30.03 -1.89 7.05
CA ASN A 119 29.35 -1.75 8.33
C ASN A 119 28.24 -2.80 8.49
N ASP A 120 28.30 -3.53 9.59
CA ASP A 120 27.37 -4.59 10.01
C ASP A 120 26.48 -4.16 11.19
N ALA A 121 26.72 -2.99 11.79
CA ALA A 121 26.02 -2.55 12.99
C ALA A 121 24.74 -1.74 12.69
N SER A 122 23.63 -2.17 13.30
CA SER A 122 22.36 -1.43 13.29
C SER A 122 22.41 -0.13 14.11
N ILE A 123 21.44 0.75 13.84
CA ILE A 123 21.01 1.81 14.76
C ILE A 123 19.98 1.18 15.70
N VAL A 124 20.38 0.96 16.96
CA VAL A 124 19.58 0.25 17.96
C VAL A 124 18.79 1.24 18.80
N ILE A 125 17.53 0.89 19.08
CA ILE A 125 16.65 1.55 20.04
C ILE A 125 16.24 0.50 21.07
N GLY A 126 16.57 0.74 22.34
CA GLY A 126 16.35 -0.19 23.45
C GLY A 126 15.26 0.25 24.44
N GLY A 127 14.74 1.48 24.31
CA GLY A 127 13.70 2.03 25.20
C GLY A 127 12.27 2.00 24.63
N SER A 128 11.29 1.99 25.55
CA SER A 128 9.86 2.24 25.25
C SER A 128 9.55 3.72 25.06
N HIS A 129 8.38 4.02 24.48
CA HIS A 129 7.91 5.38 24.23
C HIS A 129 8.83 6.21 23.32
N ILE A 130 9.52 5.56 22.38
CA ILE A 130 10.41 6.22 21.42
C ILE A 130 9.78 6.21 20.03
N VAL A 131 9.58 7.39 19.46
CA VAL A 131 9.06 7.56 18.10
C VAL A 131 10.11 8.24 17.24
N LEU A 132 10.53 7.59 16.16
CA LEU A 132 11.35 8.22 15.12
C LEU A 132 10.40 8.84 14.10
N LYS A 133 10.36 10.17 14.03
CA LYS A 133 9.35 10.92 13.26
C LYS A 133 9.98 11.89 12.28
N GLY A 134 9.60 11.79 11.01
CA GLY A 134 9.98 12.75 9.97
C GLY A 134 8.99 13.91 9.80
N SER A 135 9.33 14.81 8.89
CA SER A 135 8.50 15.95 8.48
C SER A 135 7.52 15.62 7.34
N GLY A 136 7.11 14.35 7.28
CA GLY A 136 6.37 13.76 6.15
C GLY A 136 7.30 12.94 5.26
N SER A 137 6.77 11.90 4.65
CA SER A 137 7.48 11.00 3.74
C SER A 137 7.26 11.36 2.26
N GLY A 138 6.37 12.35 2.02
CA GLY A 138 6.05 13.02 0.76
C GLY A 138 7.22 13.78 0.09
N GLN A 139 6.94 14.37 -1.07
CA GLN A 139 7.88 15.29 -1.72
C GLN A 139 8.24 16.45 -0.78
N GLY A 140 9.53 16.74 -0.64
CA GLY A 140 10.03 17.79 0.26
C GLY A 140 9.93 17.45 1.76
N GLY A 141 9.63 16.20 2.08
CA GLY A 141 9.65 15.64 3.43
C GLY A 141 11.04 15.20 3.90
N THR A 142 11.08 14.28 4.86
CA THR A 142 12.29 13.65 5.39
C THR A 142 12.63 12.41 4.59
N VAL A 143 13.88 12.32 4.14
CA VAL A 143 14.45 11.13 3.52
C VAL A 143 15.59 10.61 4.39
N ILE A 144 15.55 9.33 4.76
CA ILE A 144 16.69 8.63 5.36
C ILE A 144 17.27 7.68 4.32
N THR A 145 18.48 7.99 3.86
CA THR A 145 19.16 7.23 2.80
C THR A 145 20.19 6.27 3.37
N MET A 146 19.93 4.98 3.19
CA MET A 146 20.90 3.91 3.35
C MET A 146 21.88 3.92 2.17
N GLN A 147 23.08 4.46 2.40
CA GLN A 147 24.05 4.74 1.36
C GLN A 147 24.72 3.49 0.80
N ASN A 148 25.07 2.54 1.67
CA ASN A 148 25.69 1.27 1.31
C ASN A 148 24.84 0.10 1.82
N VAL A 149 25.11 -1.09 1.31
CA VAL A 149 24.53 -2.34 1.82
C VAL A 149 25.06 -2.62 3.23
N MET A 150 24.24 -3.19 4.11
CA MET A 150 24.71 -3.72 5.41
C MET A 150 25.60 -4.94 5.15
N ALA A 151 26.73 -5.04 5.85
CA ALA A 151 27.55 -6.24 5.82
C ALA A 151 26.98 -7.34 6.73
N GLN A 152 27.36 -8.59 6.47
CA GLN A 152 27.11 -9.70 7.40
C GLN A 152 28.08 -9.62 8.57
N GLU A 153 27.60 -9.87 9.79
CA GLU A 153 28.48 -9.98 10.96
C GLU A 153 29.44 -11.17 10.82
N PRO A 154 30.64 -11.12 11.44
CA PRO A 154 31.57 -12.25 11.44
C PRO A 154 30.91 -13.55 11.92
N GLY A 155 30.82 -14.54 11.03
CA GLY A 155 30.23 -15.86 11.32
C GLY A 155 28.85 -16.10 10.69
N MET A 156 28.16 -15.05 10.25
CA MET A 156 26.98 -15.18 9.39
C MET A 156 27.42 -15.61 7.99
N THR A 157 26.70 -16.58 7.41
CA THR A 157 27.02 -17.12 6.08
C THR A 157 25.79 -17.35 5.21
N GLY A 158 24.60 -17.39 5.79
CA GLY A 158 23.36 -17.55 5.04
C GLY A 158 23.01 -16.28 4.27
N GLU A 159 22.46 -16.42 3.07
CA GLU A 159 22.01 -15.28 2.28
C GLU A 159 20.86 -14.48 2.95
N TRP A 160 20.13 -15.06 3.88
CA TRP A 160 19.08 -14.35 4.64
C TRP A 160 19.62 -13.65 5.91
N GLU A 161 20.90 -13.85 6.24
CA GLU A 161 21.52 -13.37 7.48
C GLU A 161 22.19 -12.02 7.25
N CYS A 162 21.52 -10.95 7.65
CA CYS A 162 22.11 -9.62 7.71
C CYS A 162 21.30 -8.76 8.70
N ASN A 163 22.00 -7.87 9.40
CA ASN A 163 21.39 -6.95 10.32
C ASN A 163 20.53 -5.90 9.58
N PRO A 164 19.40 -5.48 10.17
CA PRO A 164 18.61 -4.38 9.64
C PRO A 164 19.34 -3.04 9.83
N MET A 165 18.93 -1.99 9.10
CA MET A 165 19.42 -0.63 9.35
C MET A 165 19.02 -0.13 10.74
N PHE A 166 17.74 -0.19 11.07
CA PHE A 166 17.18 0.20 12.36
C PHE A 166 16.61 -1.01 13.07
N GLN A 167 16.82 -1.10 14.39
CA GLN A 167 16.25 -2.16 15.18
C GLN A 167 15.78 -1.65 16.55
N PHE A 168 14.49 -1.88 16.83
CA PHE A 168 14.03 -1.92 18.21
C PHE A 168 14.34 -3.30 18.79
N VAL A 169 15.10 -3.33 19.88
CA VAL A 169 15.42 -4.59 20.56
C VAL A 169 15.74 -4.35 22.02
N THR A 170 15.11 -5.14 22.88
CA THR A 170 15.51 -5.34 24.27
C THR A 170 16.07 -6.75 24.44
N PRO A 171 17.07 -6.96 25.31
CA PRO A 171 17.49 -8.31 25.70
C PRO A 171 16.29 -9.15 26.15
N GLU A 172 16.30 -10.44 25.83
CA GLU A 172 15.32 -11.38 26.36
C GLU A 172 15.45 -11.45 27.89
N ASN A 173 14.37 -11.10 28.59
CA ASN A 173 14.25 -11.21 30.03
C ASN A 173 12.89 -11.84 30.36
N ALA A 174 12.91 -13.15 30.55
CA ALA A 174 11.75 -13.95 30.87
C ALA A 174 11.75 -14.40 32.34
N SER A 175 10.56 -14.57 32.92
CA SER A 175 10.43 -15.26 34.20
C SER A 175 10.74 -16.76 34.06
N ALA A 176 10.78 -17.48 35.19
CA ALA A 176 10.70 -18.94 35.13
C ALA A 176 9.35 -19.38 34.53
N PRO A 177 9.28 -20.49 33.78
CA PRO A 177 8.03 -21.00 33.22
C PRO A 177 7.16 -21.65 34.29
N ALA A 178 5.85 -21.39 34.21
CA ALA A 178 4.80 -22.10 34.92
C ALA A 178 4.00 -23.00 33.95
N ASN A 179 3.43 -24.09 34.44
CA ASN A 179 2.67 -25.04 33.61
C ASN A 179 1.20 -24.67 33.59
N LEU A 180 0.55 -24.89 32.45
CA LEU A 180 -0.92 -24.89 32.40
C LEU A 180 -1.47 -26.15 33.06
N THR A 181 -2.52 -25.99 33.86
CA THR A 181 -3.17 -27.08 34.62
C THR A 181 -4.56 -27.44 34.09
N ALA A 182 -5.05 -26.74 33.07
CA ALA A 182 -6.34 -26.98 32.43
C ALA A 182 -6.32 -26.49 30.98
N ASP A 183 -7.25 -27.03 30.18
CA ASP A 183 -7.48 -26.55 28.81
C ASP A 183 -8.05 -25.12 28.82
N SER A 184 -7.84 -24.39 27.73
CA SER A 184 -8.47 -23.10 27.45
C SER A 184 -8.99 -23.14 26.03
N ASP A 185 -10.30 -22.96 25.87
CA ASP A 185 -10.95 -23.09 24.57
C ASP A 185 -10.83 -21.80 23.76
N LYS A 186 -10.85 -21.92 22.42
CA LYS A 186 -10.98 -20.80 21.50
C LYS A 186 -12.13 -19.87 21.93
N GLY A 187 -11.91 -18.56 21.88
CA GLY A 187 -12.87 -17.54 22.29
C GLY A 187 -12.90 -17.25 23.80
N THR A 188 -12.14 -17.99 24.60
CA THR A 188 -11.86 -17.62 26.00
C THR A 188 -10.60 -16.75 26.08
N ASN A 189 -10.39 -16.04 27.19
CA ASN A 189 -9.27 -15.10 27.36
C ASN A 189 -8.42 -15.39 28.61
N TYR A 190 -8.40 -16.62 29.11
CA TYR A 190 -7.65 -16.94 30.32
C TYR A 190 -7.05 -18.33 30.31
N VAL A 191 -5.93 -18.49 31.01
CA VAL A 191 -5.33 -19.80 31.33
C VAL A 191 -5.37 -20.06 32.82
N THR A 192 -5.31 -21.33 33.20
CA THR A 192 -5.14 -21.75 34.61
C THR A 192 -3.76 -22.38 34.77
N VAL A 193 -3.00 -21.93 35.78
CA VAL A 193 -1.58 -22.27 35.94
C VAL A 193 -1.26 -22.81 37.33
N ASP A 194 -0.14 -23.51 37.48
CA ASP A 194 0.33 -24.04 38.75
C ASP A 194 0.95 -22.98 39.68
N ASP A 195 1.63 -21.98 39.11
CA ASP A 195 2.25 -20.88 39.83
C ASP A 195 2.10 -19.53 39.11
N VAL A 196 1.22 -18.66 39.63
CA VAL A 196 1.06 -17.28 39.11
C VAL A 196 2.15 -16.33 39.60
N SER A 197 2.91 -16.69 40.64
CA SER A 197 3.88 -15.78 41.26
C SER A 197 5.07 -15.47 40.36
N VAL A 198 5.36 -16.33 39.37
CA VAL A 198 6.38 -16.10 38.33
C VAL A 198 6.06 -14.89 37.45
N LEU A 199 4.78 -14.48 37.37
CA LEU A 199 4.33 -13.38 36.53
C LEU A 199 4.34 -12.02 37.25
N ASN A 200 4.74 -11.97 38.52
CA ASN A 200 4.78 -10.75 39.30
C ASN A 200 5.69 -9.69 38.65
N GLY A 201 5.13 -8.52 38.35
CA GLY A 201 5.85 -7.40 37.75
C GLY A 201 5.99 -7.47 36.22
N TYR A 202 5.41 -8.48 35.57
CA TYR A 202 5.32 -8.56 34.11
C TYR A 202 3.95 -8.09 33.64
N LYS A 203 3.97 -7.30 32.55
CA LYS A 203 2.77 -6.84 31.84
C LYS A 203 2.38 -7.80 30.70
N TYR A 204 3.40 -8.34 30.03
CA TYR A 204 3.24 -9.26 28.92
C TYR A 204 3.68 -10.66 29.31
N VAL A 205 3.13 -11.65 28.62
CA VAL A 205 3.50 -13.06 28.78
C VAL A 205 3.81 -13.68 27.44
N ARG A 206 4.62 -14.74 27.48
CA ARG A 206 4.78 -15.71 26.41
C ARG A 206 4.10 -17.00 26.82
N LEU A 207 3.14 -17.45 26.04
CA LEU A 207 2.70 -18.84 26.02
C LEU A 207 3.55 -19.61 25.03
N TYR A 208 4.07 -20.76 25.45
CA TYR A 208 4.95 -21.58 24.62
C TYR A 208 4.64 -23.07 24.75
N MET A 209 4.52 -23.72 23.59
CA MET A 209 4.43 -25.17 23.43
C MET A 209 5.67 -25.63 22.67
N ALA A 210 6.53 -26.37 23.37
CA ALA A 210 7.66 -27.04 22.74
C ALA A 210 7.18 -28.01 21.63
N PRO A 211 8.02 -28.31 20.62
CA PRO A 211 7.66 -29.21 19.54
C PRO A 211 6.99 -30.51 20.03
N ASN A 212 5.77 -30.78 19.58
CA ASN A 212 4.96 -31.88 20.07
C ASN A 212 4.11 -32.55 18.98
N THR A 213 4.38 -33.83 18.67
CA THR A 213 3.63 -34.59 17.67
C THR A 213 2.20 -34.93 18.09
N ALA A 214 1.89 -34.96 19.39
CA ALA A 214 0.52 -35.16 19.86
C ALA A 214 -0.39 -33.98 19.47
N ALA A 215 0.19 -32.79 19.31
CA ALA A 215 -0.52 -31.58 18.92
C ALA A 215 -0.81 -31.50 17.40
N ASN A 216 -0.15 -32.34 16.58
CA ASN A 216 -0.29 -32.33 15.12
C ASN A 216 -1.75 -32.45 14.68
N ASN A 217 -2.52 -33.38 15.24
CA ASN A 217 -3.90 -33.61 14.80
C ASN A 217 -4.79 -32.38 15.00
N LEU A 218 -4.63 -31.67 16.12
CA LEU A 218 -5.39 -30.46 16.42
C LEU A 218 -5.00 -29.33 15.45
N TYR A 219 -3.71 -29.01 15.37
CA TYR A 219 -3.26 -27.83 14.64
C TYR A 219 -3.17 -28.04 13.12
N LEU A 220 -3.07 -29.28 12.64
CA LEU A 220 -3.20 -29.59 11.21
C LEU A 220 -4.65 -29.78 10.77
N ASP A 221 -5.62 -29.53 11.65
CA ASP A 221 -7.05 -29.72 11.37
C ASP A 221 -7.35 -31.10 10.76
N GLY A 222 -6.75 -32.14 11.36
CA GLY A 222 -6.90 -33.53 10.93
C GLY A 222 -6.21 -33.93 9.62
N LYS A 223 -5.42 -33.05 8.97
CA LYS A 223 -4.76 -33.37 7.69
C LYS A 223 -3.79 -34.54 7.79
N THR A 224 -4.05 -35.55 6.96
CA THR A 224 -3.21 -36.74 6.74
C THR A 224 -3.36 -37.24 5.29
N PRO A 225 -2.40 -38.01 4.74
CA PRO A 225 -1.07 -38.28 5.28
C PRO A 225 -0.15 -37.06 5.17
N LEU A 226 0.91 -37.03 5.99
CA LEU A 226 1.96 -36.02 5.90
C LEU A 226 3.04 -36.50 4.93
N ASN A 227 3.60 -35.58 4.14
CA ASN A 227 4.72 -35.91 3.28
C ASN A 227 5.97 -36.16 4.13
N SER A 228 6.68 -37.27 3.88
CA SER A 228 7.83 -37.70 4.68
C SER A 228 9.03 -36.74 4.63
N ILE A 229 9.11 -35.87 3.63
CA ILE A 229 10.18 -34.85 3.51
C ILE A 229 9.98 -33.70 4.51
N TRP A 230 8.77 -33.52 5.06
CA TRP A 230 8.48 -32.49 6.07
C TRP A 230 8.99 -32.96 7.43
N THR A 231 10.30 -32.96 7.62
CA THR A 231 10.95 -33.62 8.76
C THR A 231 10.56 -33.01 10.10
N SER A 232 10.40 -31.68 10.19
CA SER A 232 10.03 -31.00 11.45
C SER A 232 8.67 -31.49 11.96
N ILE A 233 7.62 -31.43 11.14
CA ILE A 233 6.27 -31.85 11.57
C ILE A 233 6.18 -33.36 11.84
N ASN A 234 6.94 -34.19 11.11
CA ASN A 234 6.90 -35.65 11.29
C ASN A 234 7.71 -36.13 12.50
N GLN A 235 8.87 -35.52 12.77
CA GLN A 235 9.81 -36.02 13.77
C GLN A 235 9.64 -35.35 15.13
N THR A 236 9.42 -34.03 15.17
CA THR A 236 9.28 -33.27 16.41
C THR A 236 7.86 -32.79 16.65
N GLY A 237 7.09 -32.54 15.58
CA GLY A 237 5.72 -32.06 15.66
C GLY A 237 5.61 -30.53 15.75
N VAL A 238 4.38 -30.06 15.97
CA VAL A 238 4.07 -28.62 16.03
C VAL A 238 4.75 -27.97 17.22
N GLU A 239 5.45 -26.87 16.95
CA GLU A 239 5.85 -25.86 17.94
C GLU A 239 4.88 -24.69 17.84
N ALA A 240 4.47 -24.13 18.98
CA ALA A 240 3.58 -22.97 19.00
C ALA A 240 4.00 -21.96 20.07
N LYS A 241 3.79 -20.69 19.74
CA LYS A 241 4.10 -19.53 20.58
C LYS A 241 2.97 -18.52 20.44
N GLU A 242 2.56 -17.90 21.54
CA GLU A 242 1.62 -16.76 21.57
C GLU A 242 2.08 -15.74 22.61
N PHE A 243 1.84 -14.46 22.33
CA PHE A 243 2.09 -13.37 23.26
C PHE A 243 0.78 -12.69 23.62
N HIS A 244 0.65 -12.31 24.89
CA HIS A 244 -0.54 -11.66 25.42
C HIS A 244 -0.19 -10.59 26.44
N GLU A 245 -1.05 -9.58 26.57
CA GLU A 245 -1.02 -8.64 27.69
C GLU A 245 -1.95 -9.14 28.80
N ILE A 246 -1.45 -9.16 30.04
CA ILE A 246 -2.24 -9.49 31.22
C ILE A 246 -3.26 -8.37 31.46
N ASP A 247 -4.53 -8.73 31.56
CA ASP A 247 -5.58 -7.85 32.08
C ASP A 247 -5.59 -7.90 33.61
N HIS A 248 -5.80 -9.08 34.19
CA HIS A 248 -5.76 -9.29 35.63
C HIS A 248 -5.49 -10.76 36.01
N ILE A 249 -5.16 -10.99 37.28
CA ILE A 249 -4.92 -12.34 37.84
C ILE A 249 -5.87 -12.56 39.02
N THR A 250 -6.60 -13.68 39.02
CA THR A 250 -7.49 -14.08 40.12
C THR A 250 -7.27 -15.54 40.49
N GLY A 251 -6.75 -15.79 41.70
CA GLY A 251 -6.35 -17.13 42.11
C GLY A 251 -5.25 -17.67 41.19
N ASN A 252 -5.49 -18.85 40.61
CA ASN A 252 -4.58 -19.48 39.64
C ASN A 252 -4.92 -19.17 38.17
N LYS A 253 -5.86 -18.25 37.93
CA LYS A 253 -6.25 -17.85 36.57
C LYS A 253 -5.60 -16.53 36.18
N VAL A 254 -5.02 -16.51 34.99
CA VAL A 254 -4.43 -15.33 34.35
C VAL A 254 -5.33 -14.95 33.19
N TYR A 255 -5.92 -13.76 33.24
CA TYR A 255 -6.80 -13.22 32.21
C TYR A 255 -6.04 -12.26 31.31
N PHE A 256 -6.32 -12.31 30.02
CA PHE A 256 -5.69 -11.51 28.97
C PHE A 256 -6.66 -10.52 28.35
N LYS A 257 -6.09 -9.50 27.70
CA LYS A 257 -6.85 -8.49 26.96
C LYS A 257 -7.38 -8.97 25.61
N ASP A 258 -6.85 -10.06 25.07
CA ASP A 258 -7.34 -10.70 23.86
C ASP A 258 -7.83 -12.14 24.11
N GLU A 259 -8.74 -12.61 23.26
CA GLU A 259 -9.26 -13.98 23.29
C GLU A 259 -8.39 -14.93 22.49
N PHE A 260 -8.25 -16.17 22.94
CA PHE A 260 -7.58 -17.23 22.20
C PHE A 260 -8.24 -17.48 20.84
N ILE A 261 -7.42 -17.41 19.78
CA ILE A 261 -7.89 -17.70 18.41
C ILE A 261 -7.87 -19.20 18.09
N ASN A 262 -7.14 -19.99 18.88
CA ASN A 262 -7.10 -21.45 18.82
C ASN A 262 -7.27 -22.05 20.21
N ASP A 263 -7.69 -23.31 20.25
CA ASP A 263 -7.68 -24.07 21.50
C ASP A 263 -6.25 -24.25 22.04
N ILE A 264 -6.12 -24.10 23.36
CA ILE A 264 -4.92 -24.41 24.13
C ILE A 264 -5.21 -25.64 24.98
N LYS A 265 -4.59 -26.77 24.65
CA LYS A 265 -4.80 -28.04 25.38
C LYS A 265 -3.67 -28.28 26.36
N PHE A 266 -3.98 -28.41 27.65
CA PHE A 266 -2.99 -28.63 28.72
C PHE A 266 -2.15 -29.88 28.43
N ALA A 267 -2.78 -30.92 27.85
CA ALA A 267 -2.13 -32.18 27.49
C ALA A 267 -1.01 -32.02 26.45
N HIS A 268 -0.95 -30.90 25.73
CA HIS A 268 0.12 -30.60 24.79
C HIS A 268 1.36 -29.96 25.44
N GLY A 269 1.33 -29.70 26.76
CA GLY A 269 2.50 -29.24 27.51
C GLY A 269 2.80 -27.75 27.34
N TRP A 270 1.77 -26.92 27.24
CA TRP A 270 1.90 -25.47 27.21
C TRP A 270 2.46 -24.93 28.54
N THR A 271 3.35 -23.94 28.43
CA THR A 271 3.92 -23.18 29.53
C THR A 271 3.64 -21.69 29.36
N ILE A 272 3.70 -20.94 30.47
CA ILE A 272 3.61 -19.49 30.50
C ILE A 272 4.81 -18.88 31.20
N GLU A 273 5.35 -17.80 30.65
CA GLU A 273 6.43 -17.00 31.24
C GLU A 273 6.05 -15.52 31.16
N GLY A 274 6.40 -14.74 32.18
CA GLY A 274 6.44 -13.28 32.08
C GLY A 274 7.50 -12.88 31.05
N TRP A 275 7.16 -11.92 30.17
CA TRP A 275 8.01 -11.51 29.05
C TRP A 275 8.17 -10.00 29.02
N ASN A 276 9.39 -9.50 28.87
CA ASN A 276 9.65 -8.08 28.72
C ASN A 276 9.48 -7.65 27.25
N MET A 277 8.85 -6.49 27.05
CA MET A 277 8.71 -5.90 25.72
C MET A 277 8.93 -4.40 25.77
N ILE A 278 9.54 -3.85 24.71
CA ILE A 278 9.45 -2.43 24.39
C ILE A 278 8.00 -2.14 23.99
N GLU A 279 7.45 -1.00 24.39
CA GLU A 279 6.09 -0.64 24.02
C GLU A 279 5.95 0.80 23.51
N GLU A 280 4.82 1.08 22.85
CA GLU A 280 4.42 2.44 22.47
C GLU A 280 5.49 3.17 21.63
N SER A 281 6.12 2.44 20.71
CA SER A 281 7.29 2.91 19.97
C SER A 281 7.15 2.63 18.49
N GLY A 282 7.79 3.44 17.65
CA GLY A 282 7.64 3.23 16.22
C GLY A 282 8.33 4.25 15.32
N PHE A 283 8.01 4.12 14.04
CA PHE A 283 8.47 5.00 12.97
C PHE A 283 7.28 5.67 12.29
N GLU A 284 7.41 6.97 12.00
CA GLU A 284 6.37 7.76 11.38
C GLU A 284 6.95 8.72 10.36
N ASP A 285 6.22 8.96 9.27
CA ASP A 285 6.41 10.14 8.43
C ASP A 285 7.80 10.23 7.78
N ILE A 286 8.43 9.09 7.45
CA ILE A 286 9.78 9.00 6.88
C ILE A 286 9.78 8.30 5.52
N HIS A 287 10.54 8.84 4.57
CA HIS A 287 10.93 8.12 3.36
C HIS A 287 12.27 7.40 3.58
N PHE A 288 12.22 6.08 3.70
CA PHE A 288 13.41 5.23 3.72
C PHE A 288 13.84 4.90 2.29
N LYS A 289 15.07 5.27 1.95
CA LYS A 289 15.62 5.09 0.61
C LYS A 289 16.90 4.27 0.70
N ALA A 290 17.00 3.24 -0.11
CA ALA A 290 18.23 2.46 -0.26
C ALA A 290 18.74 2.55 -1.71
N LYS A 291 19.86 1.86 -1.99
CA LYS A 291 20.49 1.83 -3.30
C LYS A 291 20.46 0.44 -3.94
N PHE A 292 19.47 -0.39 -3.62
CA PHE A 292 19.28 -1.64 -4.35
C PHE A 292 18.94 -1.37 -5.82
N ARG A 293 19.85 -1.71 -6.75
CA ARG A 293 19.72 -1.37 -8.19
C ARG A 293 19.12 -2.47 -9.06
N GLY A 294 18.89 -3.67 -8.52
CA GLY A 294 18.29 -4.78 -9.24
C GLY A 294 19.12 -5.30 -10.44
N PRO A 295 18.56 -6.25 -11.22
CA PRO A 295 17.32 -6.98 -10.93
C PRO A 295 17.47 -7.91 -9.70
N PHE A 296 16.39 -8.11 -8.95
CA PHE A 296 16.37 -9.05 -7.83
C PHE A 296 16.52 -10.49 -8.31
N VAL A 297 17.24 -11.27 -7.50
CA VAL A 297 17.53 -12.69 -7.74
C VAL A 297 17.43 -13.35 -6.38
N HIS A 298 16.41 -14.19 -6.22
CA HIS A 298 16.09 -14.90 -4.97
C HIS A 298 17.21 -15.89 -4.61
N HIS A 299 17.65 -15.89 -3.35
CA HIS A 299 18.76 -16.70 -2.83
C HIS A 299 20.10 -16.49 -3.55
N LYS A 300 20.37 -15.30 -4.07
CA LYS A 300 21.66 -15.04 -4.74
C LYS A 300 22.77 -14.82 -3.72
N ASN A 301 22.54 -13.95 -2.75
CA ASN A 301 23.47 -13.59 -1.67
C ASN A 301 22.78 -12.64 -0.68
N TYR A 302 23.46 -12.34 0.42
CA TYR A 302 22.93 -11.45 1.45
C TYR A 302 22.55 -10.07 0.92
N GLU A 303 23.27 -9.50 -0.04
CA GLU A 303 22.94 -8.18 -0.59
C GLU A 303 21.57 -8.16 -1.27
N HIS A 304 21.17 -9.24 -1.92
CA HIS A 304 19.85 -9.35 -2.53
C HIS A 304 18.77 -9.64 -1.48
N ASP A 305 19.03 -10.57 -0.57
CA ASP A 305 17.98 -11.15 0.28
C ASP A 305 17.80 -10.40 1.62
N ALA A 306 18.84 -9.81 2.21
CA ALA A 306 18.75 -9.20 3.55
C ALA A 306 19.53 -7.88 3.74
N GLY A 307 20.49 -7.57 2.88
CA GLY A 307 21.48 -6.51 3.08
C GLY A 307 20.93 -5.09 2.91
N TRP A 308 19.73 -4.93 2.36
CA TRP A 308 19.00 -3.66 2.29
C TRP A 308 17.70 -3.71 3.12
N ARG A 309 17.71 -4.49 4.22
CA ARG A 309 16.63 -4.53 5.19
C ARG A 309 16.59 -3.25 6.02
N VAL A 310 15.44 -2.59 6.08
CA VAL A 310 15.32 -1.29 6.77
C VAL A 310 15.03 -1.46 8.26
N ILE A 311 13.90 -2.05 8.62
CA ILE A 311 13.41 -2.06 10.01
C ILE A 311 13.32 -3.50 10.55
N ARG A 312 13.68 -3.67 11.82
CA ARG A 312 13.27 -4.84 12.63
C ARG A 312 12.72 -4.40 13.97
N LEU A 313 11.62 -5.01 14.37
CA LEU A 313 11.07 -4.94 15.72
C LEU A 313 11.29 -6.29 16.41
N THR A 314 11.92 -6.30 17.59
CA THR A 314 12.19 -7.51 18.37
C THR A 314 11.79 -7.29 19.82
N ASN A 315 10.99 -8.20 20.39
CA ASN A 315 10.44 -8.06 21.75
C ASN A 315 9.70 -6.72 21.93
N THR A 316 8.73 -6.46 21.06
CA THR A 316 7.94 -5.22 21.09
C THR A 316 6.43 -5.50 21.17
N ALA A 317 5.70 -4.62 21.86
CA ALA A 317 4.26 -4.62 22.00
C ALA A 317 3.68 -3.26 21.55
N HIS A 318 2.49 -3.24 20.94
CA HIS A 318 1.82 -1.99 20.54
C HIS A 318 2.74 -1.00 19.84
N SER A 319 3.61 -1.51 18.98
CA SER A 319 4.61 -0.74 18.26
C SER A 319 4.25 -0.69 16.77
N TRP A 320 4.76 0.31 16.05
CA TRP A 320 4.27 0.57 14.70
C TRP A 320 5.32 1.07 13.71
N VAL A 321 4.97 0.93 12.44
CA VAL A 321 5.53 1.70 11.33
C VAL A 321 4.34 2.28 10.58
N ARG A 322 4.27 3.60 10.43
CA ARG A 322 3.17 4.23 9.69
C ARG A 322 3.58 5.38 8.79
N ARG A 323 2.73 5.67 7.80
CA ARG A 323 2.83 6.82 6.87
C ARG A 323 4.25 6.97 6.31
N SER A 324 4.79 5.85 5.84
CA SER A 324 6.20 5.75 5.48
C SER A 324 6.36 5.17 4.08
N ARG A 325 7.41 5.62 3.40
CA ARG A 325 7.73 5.21 2.04
C ARG A 325 9.05 4.45 2.01
N PHE A 326 9.15 3.44 1.16
CA PHE A 326 10.33 2.59 1.01
C PHE A 326 10.73 2.48 -0.47
N SER A 327 11.89 3.02 -0.83
CA SER A 327 12.38 3.01 -2.21
C SER A 327 13.66 2.20 -2.36
N ASN A 328 13.69 1.29 -3.32
CA ASN A 328 14.88 0.50 -3.70
C ASN A 328 15.50 -0.25 -2.50
N VAL A 329 14.67 -0.92 -1.73
CA VAL A 329 15.04 -1.74 -0.56
C VAL A 329 14.80 -3.23 -0.85
N SER A 330 15.49 -4.11 -0.13
CA SER A 330 15.24 -5.55 -0.24
C SER A 330 14.14 -6.02 0.70
N LEU A 331 14.00 -5.41 1.88
CA LEU A 331 12.99 -5.80 2.88
C LEU A 331 12.60 -4.60 3.72
N ILE A 332 11.31 -4.27 3.83
CA ILE A 332 10.87 -3.04 4.51
C ILE A 332 10.87 -3.18 6.03
N ALA A 333 10.25 -4.23 6.57
CA ALA A 333 10.13 -4.44 8.00
C ALA A 333 10.04 -5.93 8.33
N SER A 334 10.62 -6.31 9.47
CA SER A 334 10.51 -7.67 10.02
C SER A 334 10.21 -7.64 11.52
N THR A 335 9.59 -8.69 12.03
CA THR A 335 9.26 -8.85 13.45
C THR A 335 9.89 -10.10 14.02
N VAL A 336 10.15 -10.11 15.33
CA VAL A 336 10.55 -11.29 16.10
C VAL A 336 9.97 -11.16 17.50
N ASP A 337 9.18 -12.13 17.93
CA ASP A 337 8.67 -12.23 19.31
C ASP A 337 7.91 -10.95 19.75
N CYS A 338 6.86 -10.62 19.02
CA CYS A 338 6.12 -9.35 19.17
C CYS A 338 4.61 -9.54 19.41
N TYR A 339 3.95 -8.51 19.94
CA TYR A 339 2.52 -8.48 20.24
C TYR A 339 1.84 -7.22 19.70
N ALA A 340 0.67 -7.37 19.07
CA ALA A 340 -0.24 -6.25 18.77
C ALA A 340 0.42 -5.10 17.98
N LEU A 341 1.18 -5.43 16.92
CA LEU A 341 1.89 -4.44 16.09
C LEU A 341 1.01 -3.90 14.95
N SER A 342 1.33 -2.69 14.49
CA SER A 342 0.69 -2.09 13.30
C SER A 342 1.72 -1.64 12.26
N PHE A 343 1.64 -2.18 11.05
CA PHE A 343 2.36 -1.72 9.86
C PHE A 343 1.34 -1.16 8.87
N VAL A 344 1.08 0.14 8.93
CA VAL A 344 -0.05 0.76 8.21
C VAL A 344 0.36 1.94 7.36
N GLU A 345 -0.31 2.15 6.23
CA GLU A 345 -0.10 3.31 5.36
C GLU A 345 1.33 3.34 4.78
N LEU A 346 1.73 2.23 4.16
CA LEU A 346 3.09 2.00 3.68
C LEU A 346 3.15 1.95 2.17
N LEU A 347 4.09 2.71 1.59
CA LEU A 347 4.34 2.72 0.15
C LEU A 347 5.68 2.09 -0.19
N LEU A 348 5.71 1.28 -1.24
CA LEU A 348 6.93 0.69 -1.76
C LEU A 348 7.11 1.01 -3.24
N ASP A 349 8.35 1.32 -3.64
CA ASP A 349 8.67 1.59 -5.04
C ASP A 349 10.13 1.35 -5.43
N GLY A 350 10.40 1.58 -6.72
CA GLY A 350 11.69 1.35 -7.33
C GLY A 350 11.85 -0.10 -7.73
N ASN A 351 13.03 -0.68 -7.49
CA ASN A 351 13.30 -2.06 -7.85
C ASN A 351 12.63 -3.05 -6.90
N ARG A 352 12.02 -4.12 -7.45
CA ARG A 352 11.63 -5.33 -6.69
C ARG A 352 12.79 -5.76 -5.79
N GLY A 353 12.50 -6.01 -4.52
CA GLY A 353 13.40 -6.63 -3.55
C GLY A 353 12.94 -8.04 -3.17
N HIS A 354 13.29 -8.44 -1.95
CA HIS A 354 12.96 -9.73 -1.38
C HIS A 354 11.54 -9.76 -0.79
N SER A 355 11.18 -8.87 0.13
CA SER A 355 9.90 -8.97 0.85
C SER A 355 9.30 -7.62 1.26
N THR A 356 7.97 -7.56 1.43
CA THR A 356 7.30 -6.45 2.11
C THR A 356 7.52 -6.54 3.64
N VAL A 357 6.47 -6.85 4.42
CA VAL A 357 6.50 -7.02 5.87
C VAL A 357 6.61 -8.50 6.21
N ASP A 358 7.66 -8.86 6.95
CA ASP A 358 7.89 -10.20 7.46
C ASP A 358 7.39 -10.32 8.91
N ILE A 359 6.21 -10.91 9.08
CA ILE A 359 5.56 -11.15 10.36
C ILE A 359 5.99 -12.53 10.89
N ALA A 360 7.16 -12.58 11.52
CA ALA A 360 7.71 -13.79 12.11
C ALA A 360 7.56 -13.78 13.64
N LYS A 361 7.07 -14.88 14.21
CA LYS A 361 6.95 -15.07 15.67
C LYS A 361 6.17 -13.96 16.35
N ALA A 362 5.06 -13.53 15.77
CA ALA A 362 4.25 -12.45 16.34
C ALA A 362 2.79 -12.87 16.56
N SER A 363 2.18 -12.28 17.59
CA SER A 363 0.75 -12.40 17.87
C SER A 363 0.06 -11.08 17.53
N ARG A 364 -1.12 -11.14 16.90
CA ARG A 364 -2.00 -9.97 16.73
C ARG A 364 -1.42 -8.83 15.90
N THR A 365 -0.59 -9.10 14.90
CA THR A 365 -0.04 -8.03 14.05
C THR A 365 -1.03 -7.65 12.94
N LEU A 366 -1.27 -6.36 12.76
CA LEU A 366 -1.97 -5.80 11.60
C LEU A 366 -0.93 -5.23 10.63
N ALA A 367 -0.93 -5.72 9.40
CA ALA A 367 -0.16 -5.13 8.31
C ALA A 367 -1.12 -4.81 7.17
N GLY A 368 -1.32 -3.53 6.87
CA GLY A 368 -2.38 -3.14 5.95
C GLY A 368 -2.27 -1.73 5.42
N LEU A 369 -3.13 -1.36 4.47
CA LEU A 369 -2.99 -0.11 3.71
C LEU A 369 -1.56 -0.02 3.15
N ILE A 370 -1.19 -1.06 2.40
CA ILE A 370 0.14 -1.19 1.80
C ILE A 370 -0.03 -1.19 0.30
N TRP A 371 0.73 -0.33 -0.39
CA TRP A 371 0.80 -0.31 -1.84
C TRP A 371 2.21 -0.60 -2.31
N ASP A 372 2.36 -1.77 -2.92
CA ASP A 372 3.59 -2.24 -3.52
C ASP A 372 3.63 -1.89 -5.00
N ASN A 373 4.19 -0.70 -5.29
CA ASN A 373 4.37 -0.15 -6.62
C ASN A 373 5.83 -0.30 -7.10
N THR A 374 6.55 -1.32 -6.62
CA THR A 374 7.87 -1.66 -7.16
C THR A 374 7.71 -2.21 -8.58
N ASN A 375 8.76 -2.09 -9.41
CA ASN A 375 8.71 -2.38 -10.85
C ASN A 375 8.22 -3.79 -11.23
N ASN A 376 8.26 -4.73 -10.30
CA ASN A 376 7.68 -6.06 -10.46
C ASN A 376 6.93 -6.50 -9.19
N GLY A 377 6.58 -5.61 -8.25
CA GLY A 377 6.17 -6.02 -6.89
C GLY A 377 7.30 -6.72 -6.12
N GLN A 378 7.26 -6.73 -4.79
CA GLN A 378 8.20 -7.49 -3.98
C GLN A 378 8.10 -8.99 -4.27
N PHE A 379 9.20 -9.72 -4.08
CA PHE A 379 9.24 -11.14 -4.42
C PHE A 379 8.37 -11.98 -3.50
N HIS A 380 8.42 -11.72 -2.19
CA HIS A 380 7.47 -12.19 -1.20
C HIS A 380 6.58 -11.02 -0.78
N GLY A 381 5.26 -11.21 -0.78
CA GLY A 381 4.32 -10.25 -0.22
C GLY A 381 4.43 -10.19 1.31
N ILE A 382 3.31 -9.88 1.98
CA ILE A 382 3.27 -9.99 3.44
C ILE A 382 3.48 -11.46 3.80
N ASN A 383 4.53 -11.71 4.57
CA ASN A 383 4.89 -13.04 5.04
C ASN A 383 4.39 -13.24 6.47
N MET A 384 3.83 -14.41 6.76
CA MET A 384 3.50 -14.84 8.11
C MET A 384 4.18 -16.18 8.40
N SER A 385 5.09 -16.20 9.37
CA SER A 385 5.97 -17.35 9.62
C SER A 385 6.30 -17.57 11.09
N GLY A 386 6.88 -18.73 11.42
CA GLY A 386 7.46 -18.98 12.75
C GLY A 386 6.46 -18.81 13.89
N ALA A 387 5.47 -19.68 14.01
CA ALA A 387 4.43 -19.65 15.04
C ALA A 387 3.54 -18.39 15.09
N THR A 388 3.64 -17.47 14.12
CA THR A 388 2.77 -16.29 14.00
C THR A 388 1.29 -16.67 14.04
N THR A 389 0.50 -15.91 14.80
CA THR A 389 -0.94 -16.19 14.95
C THR A 389 -1.80 -14.95 15.16
N GLY A 390 -3.06 -15.04 14.71
CA GLY A 390 -4.05 -13.98 14.83
C GLY A 390 -3.64 -12.68 14.17
N SER A 391 -2.75 -12.75 13.18
CA SER A 391 -2.27 -11.59 12.43
C SER A 391 -3.07 -11.43 11.15
N VAL A 392 -3.16 -10.19 10.67
CA VAL A 392 -4.04 -9.77 9.59
C VAL A 392 -3.24 -8.99 8.56
N ALA A 393 -3.30 -9.43 7.31
CA ALA A 393 -2.96 -8.63 6.14
C ALA A 393 -4.24 -7.94 5.64
N TRP A 394 -4.31 -6.60 5.70
CA TRP A 394 -5.55 -5.83 5.52
C TRP A 394 -5.42 -4.81 4.40
N ARG A 395 -6.25 -4.90 3.35
CA ARG A 395 -6.28 -3.91 2.23
C ARG A 395 -4.88 -3.66 1.65
N VAL A 396 -4.34 -4.67 0.98
CA VAL A 396 -3.00 -4.62 0.38
C VAL A 396 -3.12 -4.63 -1.14
N GLU A 397 -2.39 -3.72 -1.78
CA GLU A 397 -2.32 -3.59 -3.23
C GLU A 397 -0.92 -4.03 -3.72
N SER A 398 -0.80 -5.26 -4.22
CA SER A 398 0.46 -5.81 -4.75
C SER A 398 0.22 -6.50 -6.10
N ILE A 399 -0.33 -5.75 -7.07
CA ILE A 399 -0.80 -6.27 -8.36
C ILE A 399 0.31 -6.85 -9.26
N TYR A 400 1.57 -6.54 -8.97
CA TYR A 400 2.73 -7.14 -9.65
C TYR A 400 3.48 -8.15 -8.77
N GLY A 401 3.19 -8.16 -7.46
CA GLY A 401 3.86 -9.01 -6.48
C GLY A 401 3.56 -10.48 -6.70
N ARG A 402 4.52 -11.34 -6.39
CA ARG A 402 4.41 -12.78 -6.69
C ARG A 402 3.21 -13.42 -5.99
N GLY A 403 2.86 -12.95 -4.79
CA GLY A 403 1.74 -13.43 -3.99
C GLY A 403 1.91 -13.13 -2.50
N ILE A 404 0.89 -13.46 -1.73
CA ILE A 404 0.98 -13.69 -0.28
C ILE A 404 2.04 -14.75 0.02
N ASP A 405 2.65 -14.68 1.21
CA ASP A 405 3.73 -15.59 1.58
C ASP A 405 3.54 -16.22 2.96
N PHE A 406 3.99 -17.46 3.07
CA PHE A 406 3.94 -18.28 4.26
C PHE A 406 5.26 -19.04 4.37
N HIS A 407 6.28 -18.48 5.00
CA HIS A 407 7.61 -19.12 5.07
C HIS A 407 7.65 -20.45 5.86
N GLY A 408 6.54 -20.90 6.45
CA GLY A 408 6.47 -22.11 7.24
C GLY A 408 6.90 -21.90 8.69
N SER A 409 7.27 -23.01 9.33
CA SER A 409 7.51 -23.05 10.79
C SER A 409 6.25 -22.71 11.59
N PHE A 410 5.13 -23.33 11.20
CA PHE A 410 3.90 -23.43 11.99
C PHE A 410 3.10 -22.13 12.30
N PRO A 411 2.99 -21.14 11.38
CA PRO A 411 2.00 -20.08 11.54
C PRO A 411 0.57 -20.66 11.51
N ARG A 412 -0.38 -20.07 12.23
CA ARG A 412 -1.76 -20.57 12.35
C ARG A 412 -2.76 -19.44 12.54
N SER A 413 -3.99 -19.67 12.11
CA SER A 413 -5.10 -18.74 12.33
C SER A 413 -4.79 -17.29 11.96
N ASN A 414 -4.38 -17.07 10.72
CA ASN A 414 -4.14 -15.72 10.18
C ASN A 414 -5.15 -15.38 9.08
N LEU A 415 -5.26 -14.10 8.76
CA LEU A 415 -6.23 -13.57 7.81
C LEU A 415 -5.54 -12.74 6.72
N PHE A 416 -5.92 -12.99 5.47
CA PHE A 416 -5.65 -12.11 4.34
C PHE A 416 -6.98 -11.55 3.85
N ASP A 417 -7.15 -10.24 4.02
CA ASP A 417 -8.43 -9.55 3.91
C ASP A 417 -8.33 -8.39 2.93
N VAL A 418 -9.09 -8.46 1.83
CA VAL A 418 -9.02 -7.48 0.74
C VAL A 418 -7.59 -7.34 0.19
N TYR A 419 -6.91 -8.47 0.01
CA TYR A 419 -5.55 -8.53 -0.53
C TYR A 419 -5.60 -8.66 -2.06
N GLN A 420 -4.81 -7.87 -2.77
CA GLN A 420 -4.64 -7.96 -4.22
C GLN A 420 -3.25 -8.48 -4.57
N GLU A 421 -3.18 -9.56 -5.34
CA GLU A 421 -1.92 -10.21 -5.73
C GLU A 421 -1.88 -10.60 -7.21
N TYR A 422 -0.68 -10.86 -7.74
CA TYR A 422 -0.54 -11.36 -9.10
C TYR A 422 -0.67 -12.89 -9.17
N ASN A 423 -0.01 -13.67 -8.32
CA ASN A 423 -0.19 -15.13 -8.28
C ASN A 423 -0.50 -15.65 -6.87
N VAL A 424 -1.00 -16.89 -6.81
CA VAL A 424 -1.18 -17.69 -5.59
C VAL A 424 0.03 -18.62 -5.32
N VAL A 425 1.11 -18.47 -6.09
CA VAL A 425 2.30 -19.34 -6.03
C VAL A 425 3.52 -18.54 -5.62
N GLY A 426 4.50 -19.23 -5.03
CA GLY A 426 5.80 -18.64 -4.78
C GLY A 426 6.19 -18.40 -3.34
N ASN A 427 5.44 -19.03 -2.45
CA ASN A 427 5.75 -19.12 -1.04
C ASN A 427 7.20 -19.59 -0.80
N GLY A 428 7.86 -18.91 0.12
CA GLY A 428 9.17 -19.26 0.62
C GLY A 428 9.11 -20.39 1.64
N GLY A 429 10.22 -20.55 2.38
CA GLY A 429 10.34 -21.56 3.42
C GLY A 429 11.09 -22.82 3.00
N SER A 430 11.81 -23.39 3.96
CA SER A 430 12.51 -24.65 3.77
C SER A 430 11.54 -25.83 3.85
N THR A 431 11.73 -26.81 2.96
CA THR A 431 10.86 -27.99 2.85
C THR A 431 10.80 -28.83 4.13
N ALA A 432 11.82 -28.75 4.97
CA ALA A 432 11.88 -29.42 6.28
C ALA A 432 10.84 -28.88 7.28
N TYR A 433 10.45 -27.60 7.14
CA TYR A 433 9.56 -26.88 8.06
C TYR A 433 8.12 -26.74 7.55
N LEU A 434 7.77 -27.48 6.50
CA LEU A 434 6.41 -27.56 6.00
C LEU A 434 5.47 -28.32 6.97
N PRO A 435 4.15 -28.07 6.93
CA PRO A 435 3.43 -27.18 6.00
C PRO A 435 3.73 -25.70 6.20
N ASN A 436 3.49 -24.89 5.16
CA ASN A 436 3.68 -23.44 5.18
C ASN A 436 2.76 -22.76 6.19
N HIS A 437 1.54 -23.27 6.37
CA HIS A 437 0.59 -22.78 7.37
C HIS A 437 -0.27 -23.92 7.92
N LEU A 438 -0.54 -23.86 9.23
CA LEU A 438 -1.41 -24.79 9.95
C LEU A 438 -2.89 -24.47 9.70
N GLY A 439 -3.81 -25.07 10.46
CA GLY A 439 -5.24 -24.77 10.37
C GLY A 439 -5.57 -23.31 10.68
N GLY A 440 -6.70 -22.84 10.15
CA GLY A 440 -7.29 -21.54 10.47
C GLY A 440 -6.88 -20.38 9.56
N LEU A 441 -6.16 -20.62 8.46
CA LEU A 441 -5.96 -19.58 7.45
C LEU A 441 -7.31 -19.18 6.84
N THR A 442 -7.61 -17.88 6.79
CA THR A 442 -8.77 -17.35 6.07
C THR A 442 -8.31 -16.40 4.96
N LEU A 443 -8.81 -16.61 3.76
CA LEU A 443 -8.69 -15.71 2.61
C LEU A 443 -10.06 -15.07 2.40
N TRP A 444 -10.18 -13.77 2.64
CA TRP A 444 -11.43 -13.02 2.55
C TRP A 444 -11.33 -11.92 1.48
N ASN A 445 -12.20 -11.98 0.47
CA ASN A 445 -12.20 -11.05 -0.66
C ASN A 445 -10.81 -10.85 -1.29
N LEU A 446 -9.97 -11.89 -1.25
CA LEU A 446 -8.68 -11.88 -1.93
C LEU A 446 -8.92 -11.85 -3.44
N SER A 447 -8.14 -11.06 -4.16
CA SER A 447 -8.28 -10.92 -5.61
C SER A 447 -6.95 -11.16 -6.31
N LYS A 448 -7.02 -11.86 -7.46
CA LYS A 448 -5.82 -12.27 -8.22
C LYS A 448 -5.86 -11.75 -9.65
N GLU A 449 -4.79 -11.08 -10.07
CA GLU A 449 -4.68 -10.46 -11.40
C GLU A 449 -3.95 -11.32 -12.44
N GLY A 450 -3.03 -12.20 -12.02
CA GLY A 450 -2.25 -13.04 -12.92
C GLY A 450 -3.06 -14.19 -13.53
N PRO A 451 -2.41 -15.12 -14.28
CA PRO A 451 -3.06 -16.15 -15.08
C PRO A 451 -4.07 -17.01 -14.33
N ALA A 452 -5.04 -17.57 -15.05
CA ALA A 452 -6.02 -18.50 -14.47
C ALA A 452 -5.34 -19.75 -13.90
N VAL A 453 -5.87 -20.25 -12.78
CA VAL A 453 -5.37 -21.45 -12.10
C VAL A 453 -6.55 -22.40 -11.88
N THR A 454 -6.37 -23.67 -12.19
CA THR A 454 -7.41 -24.68 -12.02
C THR A 454 -6.95 -25.69 -10.98
N ASP A 455 -7.85 -26.06 -10.09
CA ASP A 455 -7.69 -27.06 -9.04
C ASP A 455 -6.43 -26.81 -8.20
N TYR A 456 -6.24 -25.56 -7.78
CA TYR A 456 -5.16 -25.19 -6.89
C TYR A 456 -5.26 -26.02 -5.60
N ASP A 457 -4.21 -26.78 -5.34
CA ASP A 457 -4.17 -27.74 -4.25
C ASP A 457 -3.27 -27.23 -3.12
N PHE A 458 -3.90 -26.75 -2.05
CA PHE A 458 -3.22 -26.31 -0.83
C PHE A 458 -2.52 -27.44 -0.06
N TRP A 459 -2.73 -28.71 -0.39
CA TRP A 459 -2.04 -29.84 0.24
C TRP A 459 -1.07 -30.56 -0.70
N MET A 460 -0.85 -30.02 -1.91
CA MET A 460 0.14 -30.54 -2.84
C MET A 460 1.53 -30.04 -2.48
N PHE A 461 2.48 -30.97 -2.37
CA PHE A 461 3.89 -30.60 -2.34
C PHE A 461 4.50 -30.56 -3.74
N CYS A 462 5.04 -29.41 -4.09
CA CYS A 462 5.96 -29.23 -5.21
C CYS A 462 6.98 -28.16 -4.84
N ASN A 463 8.22 -28.31 -5.31
CA ASN A 463 9.31 -27.40 -4.94
C ASN A 463 9.00 -25.97 -5.44
N TYR A 464 8.71 -25.04 -4.52
CA TYR A 464 8.40 -23.62 -4.76
C TYR A 464 7.21 -23.31 -5.69
N CYS A 465 6.32 -24.28 -5.94
CA CYS A 465 5.25 -24.13 -6.91
C CYS A 465 3.84 -23.97 -6.30
N ALA A 466 3.67 -24.26 -5.00
CA ALA A 466 2.41 -24.07 -4.27
C ALA A 466 2.68 -23.84 -2.76
N ALA A 467 1.75 -23.15 -2.09
CA ALA A 467 1.68 -23.09 -0.63
C ALA A 467 1.10 -24.39 -0.09
N VAL A 468 1.70 -24.96 0.95
CA VAL A 468 1.14 -26.08 1.69
C VAL A 468 0.41 -25.55 2.93
N VAL A 469 -0.92 -25.58 2.92
CA VAL A 469 -1.79 -25.05 3.98
C VAL A 469 -2.81 -26.10 4.41
N ALA A 470 -2.95 -26.30 5.71
CA ALA A 470 -3.97 -27.20 6.25
C ALA A 470 -5.35 -26.54 6.21
N ASN A 471 -6.22 -27.02 5.30
CA ASN A 471 -7.64 -26.67 5.22
C ASN A 471 -7.93 -25.15 5.37
N PRO A 472 -7.54 -24.29 4.41
CA PRO A 472 -7.90 -22.88 4.46
C PRO A 472 -9.40 -22.66 4.27
N ILE A 473 -9.90 -21.54 4.80
CA ILE A 473 -11.23 -20.98 4.52
C ILE A 473 -11.08 -19.93 3.40
N ILE A 474 -11.90 -20.02 2.35
CA ILE A 474 -11.82 -19.14 1.19
C ILE A 474 -13.19 -18.53 0.94
N VAL A 475 -13.31 -17.20 1.03
CA VAL A 475 -14.59 -16.51 0.87
C VAL A 475 -14.42 -15.31 -0.05
N GLY A 476 -15.22 -15.25 -1.10
CA GLY A 476 -15.23 -14.12 -2.04
C GLY A 476 -13.95 -13.95 -2.86
N PHE A 477 -13.18 -15.02 -3.06
CA PHE A 477 -12.03 -15.00 -3.97
C PHE A 477 -12.50 -14.58 -5.38
N HIS A 478 -11.85 -13.63 -6.04
CA HIS A 478 -12.38 -13.08 -7.30
C HIS A 478 -11.30 -12.53 -8.26
N ARG A 479 -11.77 -12.02 -9.42
CA ARG A 479 -11.01 -11.60 -10.62
C ARG A 479 -10.59 -12.77 -11.51
N THR A 480 -9.31 -13.00 -11.76
CA THR A 480 -8.90 -14.02 -12.71
C THR A 480 -9.25 -15.41 -12.18
N GLU A 481 -9.97 -16.18 -12.99
CA GLU A 481 -10.53 -17.49 -12.64
C GLU A 481 -9.52 -18.38 -11.92
N THR A 482 -9.88 -18.78 -10.70
CA THR A 482 -9.06 -19.63 -9.83
C THR A 482 -9.98 -20.63 -9.15
N THR A 483 -9.81 -21.92 -9.39
CA THR A 483 -10.56 -22.98 -8.68
C THR A 483 -9.67 -23.71 -7.70
N PHE A 484 -10.27 -24.28 -6.65
CA PHE A 484 -9.57 -24.95 -5.56
C PHE A 484 -9.97 -26.41 -5.47
N LEU A 485 -9.01 -27.27 -5.15
CA LEU A 485 -9.29 -28.67 -4.88
C LEU A 485 -10.05 -28.82 -3.55
N GLN A 486 -11.32 -29.19 -3.64
CA GLN A 486 -12.27 -29.19 -2.51
C GLN A 486 -11.83 -30.06 -1.33
N ASP A 487 -11.16 -31.20 -1.60
CA ASP A 487 -10.66 -32.09 -0.56
C ASP A 487 -9.59 -31.42 0.34
N ASN A 488 -8.99 -30.32 -0.13
CA ASN A 488 -7.87 -29.63 0.50
C ASN A 488 -8.18 -28.22 1.00
N ILE A 489 -9.46 -27.90 1.16
CA ILE A 489 -9.93 -26.67 1.80
C ILE A 489 -10.94 -27.00 2.90
N LYS A 490 -11.10 -26.09 3.87
CA LYS A 490 -12.12 -26.24 4.93
C LYS A 490 -13.49 -25.87 4.42
N TYR A 491 -13.54 -24.77 3.66
CA TYR A 491 -14.78 -24.13 3.24
C TYR A 491 -14.51 -23.15 2.11
N GLU A 492 -15.41 -23.12 1.14
CA GLU A 492 -15.43 -22.16 0.04
C GLU A 492 -16.82 -21.55 -0.09
N GLU A 493 -16.88 -20.23 -0.22
CA GLU A 493 -18.13 -19.52 -0.48
C GLU A 493 -17.91 -18.35 -1.45
N SER A 494 -18.81 -18.22 -2.42
CA SER A 494 -18.83 -17.12 -3.40
C SER A 494 -17.55 -16.93 -4.25
N ASN A 495 -16.85 -18.01 -4.64
CA ASN A 495 -15.72 -17.88 -5.56
C ASN A 495 -16.14 -17.28 -6.92
N GLY A 496 -15.29 -16.41 -7.46
CA GLY A 496 -15.52 -15.57 -8.62
C GLY A 496 -16.20 -14.23 -8.29
N THR A 497 -16.77 -14.07 -7.08
CA THR A 497 -17.55 -12.88 -6.73
C THR A 497 -17.21 -12.37 -5.33
N LYS A 498 -16.91 -11.08 -5.22
CA LYS A 498 -16.67 -10.43 -3.93
C LYS A 498 -17.91 -10.51 -3.01
N VAL A 499 -17.73 -10.69 -1.70
CA VAL A 499 -18.81 -10.75 -0.68
C VAL A 499 -18.90 -9.50 0.21
N PHE A 500 -20.03 -9.32 0.91
CA PHE A 500 -20.20 -8.36 2.00
C PHE A 500 -20.18 -9.10 3.36
N PRO A 501 -19.49 -8.63 4.41
CA PRO A 501 -18.71 -7.39 4.47
C PRO A 501 -17.50 -7.41 3.54
N GLU A 502 -17.08 -6.23 3.07
CA GLU A 502 -15.91 -6.12 2.20
C GLU A 502 -14.65 -6.60 2.93
N SER A 503 -14.44 -6.13 4.15
CA SER A 503 -13.35 -6.54 5.03
C SER A 503 -13.91 -7.34 6.18
N LEU A 504 -13.41 -8.58 6.37
CA LEU A 504 -13.77 -9.39 7.53
C LEU A 504 -13.19 -8.79 8.82
N TYR A 505 -11.95 -8.29 8.78
CA TYR A 505 -11.31 -7.69 9.95
C TYR A 505 -12.11 -6.49 10.48
N GLU A 506 -12.48 -5.57 9.60
CA GLU A 506 -13.27 -4.39 9.96
C GLU A 506 -14.62 -4.78 10.57
N ALA A 507 -15.32 -5.74 9.95
CA ALA A 507 -16.63 -6.18 10.42
C ALA A 507 -16.55 -6.94 11.76
N GLN A 508 -15.52 -7.77 11.96
CA GLN A 508 -15.29 -8.43 13.25
C GLN A 508 -14.93 -7.43 14.35
N LEU A 509 -14.15 -6.40 14.01
CA LEU A 509 -13.78 -5.33 14.93
C LEU A 509 -14.99 -4.49 15.33
N GLU A 510 -15.82 -4.10 14.37
CA GLU A 510 -17.10 -3.43 14.63
C GLU A 510 -18.03 -4.31 15.46
N HIS A 511 -18.12 -5.61 15.17
CA HIS A 511 -18.94 -6.55 15.94
C HIS A 511 -18.44 -6.69 17.39
N ARG A 512 -17.12 -6.77 17.60
CA ARG A 512 -16.52 -6.89 18.94
C ARG A 512 -16.74 -5.63 19.78
N LEU A 513 -16.69 -4.45 19.16
CA LEU A 513 -16.72 -3.16 19.84
C LEU A 513 -18.10 -2.47 19.81
N ASP A 514 -19.11 -3.12 19.22
CA ASP A 514 -20.44 -2.56 18.92
C ASP A 514 -20.43 -1.29 18.03
N THR A 515 -19.26 -0.86 17.56
CA THR A 515 -19.08 0.33 16.72
C THR A 515 -17.78 0.22 15.92
N LYS A 516 -17.79 0.71 14.68
CA LYS A 516 -16.58 0.79 13.86
C LYS A 516 -15.65 1.88 14.43
N PRO A 517 -14.41 1.55 14.83
CA PRO A 517 -13.44 2.56 15.27
C PRO A 517 -13.18 3.61 14.19
N ALA A 518 -13.25 4.89 14.57
CA ALA A 518 -13.11 6.02 13.64
C ALA A 518 -11.75 6.07 12.93
N TRP A 519 -10.71 5.45 13.52
CA TRP A 519 -9.38 5.41 12.94
C TRP A 519 -9.33 4.63 11.62
N ILE A 520 -10.23 3.66 11.41
CA ILE A 520 -10.22 2.81 10.21
C ILE A 520 -10.46 3.65 8.96
N ASP A 521 -11.57 4.39 8.94
CA ASP A 521 -11.92 5.23 7.80
C ASP A 521 -10.95 6.40 7.64
N ALA A 522 -10.43 6.93 8.75
CA ALA A 522 -9.41 7.97 8.73
C ALA A 522 -8.10 7.48 8.10
N ALA A 523 -7.60 6.30 8.48
CA ALA A 523 -6.39 5.71 7.93
C ALA A 523 -6.55 5.32 6.46
N ILE A 524 -7.72 4.80 6.05
CA ILE A 524 -8.00 4.53 4.62
C ILE A 524 -7.93 5.84 3.83
N LEU A 525 -8.60 6.90 4.30
CA LEU A 525 -8.59 8.20 3.61
C LEU A 525 -7.17 8.79 3.56
N GLU A 526 -6.45 8.78 4.68
CA GLU A 526 -5.08 9.26 4.77
C GLU A 526 -4.17 8.47 3.83
N PHE A 527 -4.35 7.16 3.71
CA PHE A 527 -3.61 6.34 2.78
C PHE A 527 -3.87 6.70 1.31
N GLU A 528 -5.12 6.98 0.92
CA GLU A 528 -5.42 7.47 -0.43
C GLU A 528 -4.78 8.85 -0.69
N GLU A 529 -4.88 9.78 0.25
CA GLU A 529 -4.24 11.10 0.15
C GLU A 529 -2.72 10.98 0.02
N LEU A 530 -2.13 10.07 0.78
CA LEU A 530 -0.73 9.70 0.69
C LEU A 530 -0.41 9.19 -0.71
N LYS A 531 -1.12 8.16 -1.21
CA LYS A 531 -0.94 7.64 -2.57
C LYS A 531 -0.97 8.76 -3.61
N GLU A 532 -1.93 9.69 -3.52
CA GLU A 532 -2.02 10.86 -4.41
C GLU A 532 -0.86 11.85 -4.26
N GLN A 533 -0.35 12.10 -3.05
CA GLN A 533 0.81 12.99 -2.86
C GLN A 533 2.09 12.45 -3.52
N TRP A 534 2.18 11.13 -3.69
CA TRP A 534 3.38 10.46 -4.22
C TRP A 534 3.26 10.00 -5.66
N TYR A 535 2.10 9.46 -6.00
CA TYR A 535 1.68 9.01 -7.30
C TYR A 535 0.35 9.69 -7.60
N PRO A 536 0.36 11.02 -7.83
CA PRO A 536 -0.86 11.75 -8.15
C PRO A 536 -1.59 10.98 -9.23
N SER A 537 -2.86 10.65 -8.95
CA SER A 537 -3.70 9.88 -9.86
C SER A 537 -3.49 10.43 -11.26
N VAL A 538 -3.07 9.55 -12.16
CA VAL A 538 -2.68 9.90 -13.53
C VAL A 538 -3.93 10.42 -14.26
N GLY A 539 -4.20 11.71 -14.08
CA GLY A 539 -5.04 12.50 -14.97
C GLY A 539 -4.32 12.88 -16.26
N GLU A 540 -3.11 12.35 -16.49
CA GLU A 540 -2.17 12.78 -17.51
C GLU A 540 -1.26 11.60 -17.92
N SER A 541 -1.56 10.85 -19.00
CA SER A 541 -0.64 9.80 -19.45
C SER A 541 0.60 10.40 -20.10
N ASP A 542 1.65 10.61 -19.31
CA ASP A 542 2.98 11.04 -19.76
C ASP A 542 3.64 9.96 -20.63
N TYR A 543 3.97 10.30 -21.88
CA TYR A 543 4.88 9.56 -22.73
C TYR A 543 6.21 10.30 -22.80
N THR A 544 7.32 9.58 -22.65
CA THR A 544 8.68 10.09 -22.91
C THR A 544 9.33 9.33 -24.06
N GLU A 545 9.73 10.04 -25.10
CA GLU A 545 10.38 9.51 -26.30
C GLU A 545 11.81 10.07 -26.43
N THR A 546 12.81 9.20 -26.30
CA THR A 546 14.22 9.53 -26.54
C THR A 546 14.57 9.35 -28.02
N ILE A 547 15.70 9.90 -28.45
CA ILE A 547 16.20 9.78 -29.83
C ILE A 547 17.19 8.61 -29.99
N ASN A 548 17.37 7.80 -28.96
CA ASN A 548 18.36 6.70 -28.90
C ASN A 548 18.22 5.64 -29.99
N ASN A 549 17.02 5.42 -30.51
CA ASN A 549 16.76 4.44 -31.56
C ASN A 549 17.03 4.99 -32.98
N LEU A 550 17.41 6.26 -33.13
CA LEU A 550 17.73 6.88 -34.42
C LEU A 550 19.14 6.50 -34.89
N VAL A 551 19.21 5.83 -36.05
CA VAL A 551 20.49 5.39 -36.65
C VAL A 551 21.23 6.48 -37.44
N LEU A 552 20.57 7.60 -37.74
CA LEU A 552 21.14 8.70 -38.53
C LEU A 552 22.37 9.31 -37.84
N ASN A 553 23.49 9.41 -38.56
CA ASN A 553 24.70 10.11 -38.14
C ASN A 553 25.05 11.20 -39.17
N GLY A 554 25.10 12.45 -38.74
CA GLY A 554 25.23 13.58 -39.67
C GLY A 554 23.88 14.06 -40.22
N TRP A 555 23.91 14.93 -41.24
CA TRP A 555 22.71 15.53 -41.83
C TRP A 555 21.96 14.54 -42.70
N GLY A 556 20.65 14.42 -42.50
CA GLY A 556 19.78 13.62 -43.36
C GLY A 556 18.34 13.60 -42.91
N SER A 557 17.55 12.75 -43.55
CA SER A 557 16.19 12.45 -43.14
C SER A 557 16.05 10.96 -42.90
N GLU A 558 15.44 10.58 -41.79
CA GLU A 558 15.33 9.18 -41.34
C GLU A 558 14.06 8.99 -40.52
N THR A 559 13.52 7.79 -40.55
CA THR A 559 12.38 7.40 -39.72
C THR A 559 12.85 6.42 -38.65
N TYR A 560 12.40 6.59 -37.41
CA TYR A 560 12.71 5.65 -36.34
C TYR A 560 11.49 5.36 -35.48
N THR A 561 11.51 4.22 -34.79
CA THR A 561 10.51 3.87 -33.79
C THR A 561 11.03 4.26 -32.42
N GLY A 562 10.26 5.08 -31.73
CA GLY A 562 10.49 5.56 -30.39
C GLY A 562 10.33 4.48 -29.32
N ASP A 563 10.71 4.81 -28.09
CA ASP A 563 10.71 3.95 -26.90
C ASP A 563 9.32 3.41 -26.55
N ASN A 564 8.26 4.16 -26.86
CA ASN A 564 6.87 3.74 -26.64
C ASN A 564 6.20 3.23 -27.92
N GLY A 565 6.99 2.94 -28.96
CA GLY A 565 6.50 2.35 -30.21
C GLY A 565 5.91 3.35 -31.20
N PHE A 566 5.97 4.66 -30.93
CA PHE A 566 5.56 5.68 -31.88
C PHE A 566 6.60 5.88 -32.97
N VAL A 567 6.15 6.08 -34.20
CA VAL A 567 7.06 6.30 -35.33
C VAL A 567 7.30 7.79 -35.50
N TRP A 568 8.57 8.18 -35.59
CA TRP A 568 9.03 9.55 -35.72
C TRP A 568 9.83 9.74 -37.00
N ASN A 569 9.58 10.85 -37.70
CA ASN A 569 10.29 11.28 -38.89
C ASN A 569 11.20 12.45 -38.51
N VAL A 570 12.49 12.30 -38.76
CA VAL A 570 13.51 13.29 -38.43
C VAL A 570 14.08 13.86 -39.71
N ASN A 571 14.20 15.19 -39.79
CA ASN A 571 14.94 15.92 -40.83
C ASN A 571 15.91 16.89 -40.15
N ALA A 572 17.04 16.34 -39.70
CA ALA A 572 17.97 17.00 -38.80
C ALA A 572 19.38 16.44 -38.97
N LYS A 573 20.28 16.81 -38.07
CA LYS A 573 21.58 16.16 -37.92
C LYS A 573 21.63 15.33 -36.65
N GLY A 574 21.81 14.02 -36.80
CA GLY A 574 22.03 13.11 -35.68
C GLY A 574 23.42 13.28 -35.06
N VAL A 575 23.49 13.38 -33.75
CA VAL A 575 24.69 13.67 -32.94
C VAL A 575 24.62 12.98 -31.56
N THR A 576 25.65 13.15 -30.75
CA THR A 576 25.74 12.78 -29.32
C THR A 576 26.50 13.90 -28.59
N ASP A 577 26.46 13.90 -27.25
CA ASP A 577 27.32 14.71 -26.37
C ASP A 577 26.99 16.22 -26.30
N TYR A 578 25.80 16.67 -26.70
CA TYR A 578 25.42 18.08 -26.56
C TYR A 578 24.54 18.30 -25.34
N ILE A 579 23.41 17.60 -25.21
CA ILE A 579 22.53 17.61 -24.05
C ILE A 579 23.07 16.62 -23.00
N ASP A 580 23.34 15.38 -23.40
CA ASP A 580 23.92 14.32 -22.56
C ASP A 580 24.75 13.31 -23.39
N ALA A 581 25.11 12.15 -22.80
CA ALA A 581 25.94 11.14 -23.47
C ALA A 581 25.15 10.24 -24.45
N SER A 582 23.86 10.50 -24.64
CA SER A 582 22.94 9.70 -25.45
C SER A 582 22.79 10.28 -26.86
N LYS A 583 21.93 9.66 -27.69
CA LYS A 583 21.71 10.08 -29.07
C LYS A 583 20.76 11.26 -29.10
N GLU A 584 21.12 12.28 -29.88
CA GLU A 584 20.35 13.51 -30.00
C GLU A 584 20.24 13.92 -31.47
N VAL A 585 19.42 14.94 -31.74
CA VAL A 585 19.44 15.64 -33.02
C VAL A 585 19.56 17.14 -32.81
N TYR A 586 20.16 17.82 -33.78
CA TYR A 586 20.04 19.27 -33.87
C TYR A 586 19.62 19.68 -35.26
N PHE A 587 18.92 20.80 -35.36
CA PHE A 587 18.58 21.40 -36.65
C PHE A 587 18.62 22.93 -36.59
N GLN A 588 18.83 23.50 -37.78
CA GLN A 588 19.00 24.93 -37.98
C GLN A 588 17.66 25.66 -38.05
N LYS A 589 17.76 26.98 -38.11
CA LYS A 589 16.64 27.91 -38.11
C LYS A 589 15.67 27.75 -39.29
N GLY A 590 14.38 27.94 -39.02
CA GLY A 590 13.29 27.86 -39.98
C GLY A 590 12.89 26.44 -40.41
N VAL A 591 13.25 25.41 -39.64
CA VAL A 591 13.04 24.00 -40.00
C VAL A 591 12.21 23.28 -38.95
N THR A 592 11.25 22.46 -39.40
CA THR A 592 10.58 21.44 -38.58
C THR A 592 11.41 20.16 -38.67
N GLY A 593 12.10 19.83 -37.59
CA GLY A 593 13.15 18.80 -37.60
C GLY A 593 12.71 17.44 -37.08
N ILE A 594 11.62 17.37 -36.32
CA ILE A 594 11.08 16.13 -35.75
C ILE A 594 9.55 16.16 -35.93
N THR A 595 8.96 15.06 -36.40
CA THR A 595 7.50 14.95 -36.60
C THR A 595 7.05 13.51 -36.36
N SER A 596 6.06 13.29 -35.51
CA SER A 596 5.48 11.96 -35.30
C SER A 596 4.62 11.52 -36.48
N ASN A 597 4.38 10.21 -36.61
CA ASN A 597 3.19 9.71 -37.29
C ASN A 597 1.94 10.03 -36.44
N SER A 598 0.75 9.67 -36.94
CA SER A 598 -0.50 9.81 -36.19
C SER A 598 -0.43 9.05 -34.86
N ILE A 599 -0.61 9.77 -33.75
CA ILE A 599 -0.67 9.26 -32.39
C ILE A 599 -2.12 9.35 -31.93
N SER A 600 -2.71 8.24 -31.51
CA SER A 600 -4.09 8.25 -31.01
C SER A 600 -4.18 8.74 -29.56
N GLY A 601 -5.30 9.37 -29.21
CA GLY A 601 -5.63 9.70 -27.82
C GLY A 601 -5.36 11.14 -27.37
N GLY A 602 -5.06 12.06 -28.27
CA GLY A 602 -4.97 13.49 -27.99
C GLY A 602 -3.67 13.93 -27.32
N ILE A 603 -3.58 15.23 -27.00
CA ILE A 603 -2.46 15.83 -26.29
C ILE A 603 -2.92 16.97 -25.36
N ASN A 604 -2.54 16.88 -24.09
CA ASN A 604 -2.84 17.87 -23.04
C ASN A 604 -1.61 18.70 -22.64
N SER A 605 -0.43 18.10 -22.57
CA SER A 605 0.80 18.83 -22.26
C SER A 605 1.95 18.29 -23.09
N PHE A 606 3.02 19.07 -23.19
CA PHE A 606 4.23 18.73 -23.93
C PHE A 606 5.45 19.32 -23.24
N SER A 607 6.56 18.60 -23.24
CA SER A 607 7.88 19.20 -23.02
C SER A 607 8.99 18.54 -23.82
N ILE A 608 10.10 19.25 -24.01
CA ILE A 608 11.29 18.72 -24.68
C ILE A 608 12.54 19.40 -24.14
N GLU A 609 13.63 18.63 -24.01
CA GLU A 609 14.93 19.18 -23.65
C GLU A 609 15.59 19.83 -24.87
N CYS A 610 16.09 21.03 -24.66
CA CYS A 610 16.69 21.86 -25.68
C CYS A 610 18.09 22.33 -25.24
N LYS A 611 18.99 22.51 -26.21
CA LYS A 611 20.24 23.24 -25.98
C LYS A 611 20.63 24.08 -27.19
N ASN A 612 20.84 25.37 -26.96
CA ASN A 612 21.31 26.28 -28.01
C ASN A 612 22.77 25.98 -28.34
N LEU A 613 23.09 25.88 -29.64
CA LEU A 613 24.44 25.54 -30.08
C LEU A 613 25.20 26.77 -30.63
N TRP A 614 26.50 26.76 -30.39
CA TRP A 614 27.52 27.68 -30.92
C TRP A 614 27.48 29.12 -30.41
N ASP A 615 26.52 29.95 -30.83
CA ASP A 615 26.54 31.40 -30.52
C ASP A 615 25.56 31.77 -29.41
N ILE A 616 25.93 31.59 -28.16
CA ILE A 616 25.03 31.63 -27.01
C ILE A 616 24.36 33.00 -26.77
N THR A 617 24.80 34.04 -27.47
CA THR A 617 24.28 35.42 -27.37
C THR A 617 23.04 35.67 -28.22
N GLU A 618 22.78 34.82 -29.21
CA GLU A 618 21.64 34.92 -30.11
C GLU A 618 20.35 34.35 -29.48
N GLU A 619 19.20 34.96 -29.71
CA GLU A 619 17.93 34.40 -29.27
C GLU A 619 17.47 33.30 -30.22
N ARG A 620 17.03 32.17 -29.66
CA ARG A 620 16.46 31.06 -30.42
C ARG A 620 14.99 30.93 -30.09
N LYS A 621 14.19 30.60 -31.10
CA LYS A 621 12.77 30.33 -30.94
C LYS A 621 12.49 28.86 -31.26
N VAL A 622 11.91 28.14 -30.31
CA VAL A 622 11.35 26.79 -30.51
C VAL A 622 9.83 26.89 -30.51
N GLU A 623 9.19 26.07 -31.34
CA GLU A 623 7.73 25.97 -31.44
C GLU A 623 7.28 24.51 -31.46
N LEU A 624 6.17 24.25 -30.78
CA LEU A 624 5.42 23.01 -30.84
C LEU A 624 4.27 23.18 -31.83
N LEU A 625 4.18 22.26 -32.78
CA LEU A 625 3.06 22.15 -33.70
C LEU A 625 2.30 20.86 -33.41
N VAL A 626 0.97 20.95 -33.33
CA VAL A 626 0.07 19.79 -33.23
C VAL A 626 -0.89 19.85 -34.40
N ASN A 627 -0.94 18.79 -35.21
CA ASN A 627 -1.72 18.72 -36.44
C ASN A 627 -1.42 19.88 -37.43
N GLY A 628 -0.19 20.39 -37.40
CA GLY A 628 0.28 21.49 -38.27
C GLY A 628 0.04 22.90 -37.72
N GLU A 629 -0.70 23.05 -36.62
CA GLU A 629 -0.97 24.34 -35.98
C GLU A 629 -0.02 24.59 -34.82
N ILE A 630 0.42 25.85 -34.63
CA ILE A 630 1.32 26.22 -33.54
C ILE A 630 0.54 26.28 -32.23
N VAL A 631 0.89 25.44 -31.27
CA VAL A 631 0.21 25.36 -29.97
C VAL A 631 1.05 25.93 -28.81
N GLY A 632 2.35 26.13 -29.02
CA GLY A 632 3.20 26.79 -28.05
C GLY A 632 4.55 27.20 -28.64
N ALA A 633 5.19 28.18 -28.00
CA ALA A 633 6.49 28.71 -28.42
C ALA A 633 7.31 29.16 -27.21
N MET A 634 8.63 29.05 -27.30
CA MET A 634 9.55 29.59 -26.30
C MET A 634 10.74 30.25 -26.99
N GLN A 635 11.15 31.40 -26.45
CA GLN A 635 12.40 32.06 -26.79
C GLN A 635 13.43 31.80 -25.69
N HIS A 636 14.67 31.49 -26.08
CA HIS A 636 15.74 31.23 -25.13
C HIS A 636 17.10 31.70 -25.67
N THR A 637 17.89 32.31 -24.78
CA THR A 637 19.27 32.76 -25.03
C THR A 637 20.18 32.18 -23.93
N GLY A 638 21.40 31.77 -24.27
CA GLY A 638 22.34 31.16 -23.33
C GLY A 638 22.69 29.70 -23.65
N GLU A 639 23.64 29.15 -22.87
CA GLU A 639 24.34 27.89 -23.16
C GLU A 639 23.85 26.67 -22.36
N ARG A 640 23.02 26.92 -21.34
CA ARG A 640 22.47 25.86 -20.49
C ARG A 640 21.43 25.06 -21.25
N THR A 641 21.36 23.77 -20.95
CA THR A 641 20.20 22.95 -21.30
C THR A 641 18.96 23.55 -20.64
N TYR A 642 17.86 23.58 -21.38
CA TYR A 642 16.58 24.14 -20.93
C TYR A 642 15.43 23.26 -21.40
N ILE A 643 14.29 23.35 -20.71
CA ILE A 643 13.09 22.62 -21.06
C ILE A 643 12.11 23.58 -21.72
N PHE A 644 11.71 23.27 -22.95
CA PHE A 644 10.55 23.91 -23.57
C PHE A 644 9.30 23.15 -23.18
N LYS A 645 8.36 23.80 -22.48
CA LYS A 645 7.14 23.20 -21.95
C LYS A 645 5.89 23.97 -22.39
N VAL A 646 4.82 23.24 -22.72
CA VAL A 646 3.50 23.76 -23.07
C VAL A 646 2.46 22.94 -22.30
N ASN A 647 1.60 23.59 -21.54
CA ASN A 647 0.53 22.94 -20.77
C ASN A 647 -0.84 23.30 -21.35
N ASP A 648 -1.90 22.62 -20.90
CA ASP A 648 -3.30 22.91 -21.22
C ASP A 648 -3.62 22.94 -22.73
N ILE A 649 -2.92 22.13 -23.53
CA ILE A 649 -3.07 22.04 -24.99
C ILE A 649 -4.48 21.55 -25.36
N ASN A 650 -5.05 20.61 -24.60
CA ASN A 650 -6.43 20.14 -24.70
C ASN A 650 -6.89 19.78 -26.14
N ILE A 651 -6.03 19.14 -26.95
CA ILE A 651 -6.41 18.68 -28.31
C ILE A 651 -6.78 17.19 -28.28
N GLU A 652 -8.05 16.89 -28.54
CA GLU A 652 -8.58 15.52 -28.52
C GLU A 652 -8.36 14.79 -29.85
N GLY A 653 -8.51 13.46 -29.84
CA GLY A 653 -8.45 12.63 -31.04
C GLY A 653 -7.04 12.32 -31.52
N ASP A 654 -6.88 11.86 -32.76
CA ASP A 654 -5.56 11.53 -33.30
C ASP A 654 -4.75 12.82 -33.57
N VAL A 655 -3.49 12.82 -33.17
CA VAL A 655 -2.59 13.98 -33.24
C VAL A 655 -1.26 13.64 -33.92
N VAL A 656 -0.72 14.62 -34.62
CA VAL A 656 0.66 14.63 -35.14
C VAL A 656 1.43 15.71 -34.40
N ILE A 657 2.47 15.33 -33.69
CA ILE A 657 3.34 16.23 -32.91
C ILE A 657 4.55 16.59 -33.76
N ALA A 658 4.89 17.87 -33.87
CA ALA A 658 6.08 18.32 -34.58
C ALA A 658 6.82 19.47 -33.85
N ILE A 659 8.14 19.47 -33.93
CA ILE A 659 9.01 20.47 -33.29
C ILE A 659 9.70 21.30 -34.35
N ARG A 660 9.58 22.62 -34.25
CA ARG A 660 10.16 23.60 -35.17
C ARG A 660 11.16 24.52 -34.47
N ASN A 661 12.33 24.68 -35.08
CA ASN A 661 13.25 25.76 -34.76
C ASN A 661 12.80 26.97 -35.59
N ALA A 662 12.03 27.86 -34.98
CA ALA A 662 11.40 29.01 -35.62
C ALA A 662 12.25 30.29 -35.58
N SER A 663 13.54 30.16 -35.24
CA SER A 663 14.46 31.29 -35.22
C SER A 663 14.54 31.97 -36.59
N THR A 664 14.60 33.30 -36.62
CA THR A 664 14.74 34.09 -37.85
C THR A 664 16.09 34.80 -37.84
N PRO A 665 16.91 34.68 -38.88
CA PRO A 665 18.20 35.32 -38.88
C PRO A 665 18.05 36.79 -39.30
N GLU A 666 18.90 37.64 -38.76
CA GLU A 666 19.07 38.98 -39.30
C GLU A 666 19.66 38.92 -40.74
N PRO A 667 19.38 39.92 -41.60
CA PRO A 667 19.94 39.96 -42.95
C PRO A 667 21.47 39.81 -42.95
N GLY A 668 21.97 38.72 -43.54
CA GLY A 668 23.40 38.42 -43.62
C GLY A 668 23.98 37.61 -42.44
N GLN A 669 23.16 37.24 -41.45
CA GLN A 669 23.59 36.40 -40.33
C GLN A 669 23.80 34.93 -40.77
N ASP A 670 24.85 34.30 -40.25
CA ASP A 670 25.09 32.87 -40.44
C ASP A 670 24.03 32.05 -39.71
N PHE A 671 23.13 31.43 -40.47
CA PHE A 671 22.02 30.62 -39.96
C PHE A 671 22.47 29.44 -39.09
N ARG A 672 23.73 28.99 -39.22
CA ARG A 672 24.28 27.94 -38.36
C ARG A 672 24.24 28.40 -36.91
N LYS A 673 24.52 29.67 -36.61
CA LYS A 673 24.52 30.20 -35.24
C LYS A 673 23.20 30.03 -34.49
N LEU A 674 22.09 29.75 -35.18
CA LEU A 674 20.76 29.61 -34.60
C LEU A 674 20.31 28.15 -34.41
N ALA A 675 21.22 27.17 -34.40
CA ALA A 675 20.84 25.79 -34.16
C ALA A 675 20.50 25.49 -32.70
N ILE A 676 19.61 24.49 -32.54
CA ILE A 676 19.15 23.98 -31.27
C ILE A 676 19.26 22.45 -31.35
N ALA A 677 19.89 21.83 -30.34
CA ALA A 677 19.84 20.39 -30.09
C ALA A 677 18.59 20.05 -29.27
N PHE A 678 18.03 18.87 -29.53
CA PHE A 678 16.79 18.38 -28.94
C PHE A 678 16.91 16.91 -28.56
N ASP A 679 16.32 16.55 -27.41
CA ASP A 679 16.12 15.17 -26.97
C ASP A 679 14.97 15.13 -25.92
N ASN A 680 14.60 13.92 -25.47
CA ASN A 680 13.63 13.69 -24.39
C ASN A 680 12.28 14.37 -24.64
N ILE A 681 11.56 13.91 -25.68
CA ILE A 681 10.24 14.43 -26.06
C ILE A 681 9.19 13.86 -25.12
N ASN A 682 8.51 14.71 -24.37
CA ASN A 682 7.48 14.34 -23.41
C ASN A 682 6.11 14.89 -23.82
N TRP A 683 5.03 14.13 -23.66
CA TRP A 683 3.66 14.68 -23.78
C TRP A 683 2.64 13.87 -22.98
N THR A 684 1.54 14.54 -22.60
CA THR A 684 0.38 13.90 -21.95
C THR A 684 -0.79 13.82 -22.92
N ARG A 685 -1.67 12.83 -22.78
CA ARG A 685 -2.95 12.76 -23.54
C ARG A 685 -4.07 13.54 -22.84
N ASN A 686 -5.12 13.86 -23.60
CA ASN A 686 -6.37 14.38 -23.04
C ASN A 686 -7.14 13.28 -22.31
N THR A 687 -7.44 13.51 -21.04
CA THR A 687 -8.52 12.80 -20.34
C THR A 687 -9.76 13.68 -20.43
N SER A 688 -10.90 13.09 -20.80
CA SER A 688 -12.16 13.82 -20.80
C SER A 688 -12.50 14.25 -19.37
N LEU A 689 -12.74 15.57 -19.23
CA LEU A 689 -13.12 16.37 -18.06
C LEU A 689 -11.98 16.82 -17.13
N PRO A 690 -11.60 18.10 -17.13
CA PRO A 690 -10.68 18.64 -16.14
C PRO A 690 -11.37 18.73 -14.78
N ILE A 691 -10.89 17.96 -13.81
CA ILE A 691 -10.95 18.36 -12.40
C ILE A 691 -9.92 19.48 -12.26
N ALA A 692 -10.33 20.71 -12.56
CA ALA A 692 -9.66 21.85 -11.96
C ALA A 692 -9.75 21.66 -10.44
N ASP A 693 -8.64 21.85 -9.71
CA ASP A 693 -8.57 21.91 -8.25
C ASP A 693 -9.84 22.51 -7.66
N LYS A 694 -10.80 21.66 -7.30
CA LYS A 694 -11.97 22.10 -6.56
C LYS A 694 -11.48 22.20 -5.14
N ASN A 695 -11.16 23.42 -4.74
CA ASN A 695 -11.33 23.84 -3.35
C ASN A 695 -12.75 23.42 -2.95
N TYR A 696 -12.95 22.24 -2.37
CA TYR A 696 -14.27 21.83 -1.92
C TYR A 696 -14.63 22.66 -0.70
N VAL A 697 -15.90 23.05 -0.60
CA VAL A 697 -16.43 23.59 0.65
C VAL A 697 -16.42 22.44 1.65
N LYS A 698 -15.47 22.42 2.58
CA LYS A 698 -15.46 21.43 3.68
C LYS A 698 -16.73 21.66 4.51
N ALA A 699 -17.71 20.77 4.33
CA ALA A 699 -19.01 20.83 4.98
C ALA A 699 -19.40 19.45 5.52
N SER A 700 -19.93 19.38 6.74
CA SER A 700 -20.44 18.16 7.36
C SER A 700 -21.96 18.26 7.53
N LEU A 701 -22.67 17.16 7.28
CA LEU A 701 -24.12 17.10 7.28
C LEU A 701 -24.58 15.95 8.19
N TYR A 702 -25.37 16.24 9.22
CA TYR A 702 -25.84 15.26 10.20
C TYR A 702 -27.22 15.60 10.78
N PRO A 703 -28.12 14.63 11.02
CA PRO A 703 -28.05 13.25 10.59
C PRO A 703 -28.36 13.13 9.09
N ASN A 704 -27.78 12.16 8.40
CA ASN A 704 -28.11 11.88 7.01
C ASN A 704 -27.94 10.37 6.73
N PRO A 705 -29.01 9.57 6.66
CA PRO A 705 -30.42 9.98 6.52
C PRO A 705 -31.04 10.70 7.73
N SER A 706 -32.12 11.45 7.50
CA SER A 706 -32.93 12.09 8.56
C SER A 706 -34.39 11.64 8.48
N ASP A 707 -34.94 11.15 9.58
CA ASP A 707 -36.33 10.68 9.66
C ASP A 707 -37.35 11.82 9.78
N ASN A 708 -36.93 12.98 10.31
CA ASN A 708 -37.79 14.15 10.47
C ASN A 708 -37.53 15.23 9.42
N GLY A 709 -36.57 15.01 8.50
CA GLY A 709 -36.18 15.96 7.48
C GLY A 709 -35.43 17.19 8.01
N ILE A 710 -34.91 17.15 9.24
CA ILE A 710 -34.08 18.21 9.83
C ILE A 710 -32.62 17.73 9.83
N TYR A 711 -31.73 18.60 9.37
CA TYR A 711 -30.29 18.37 9.27
C TYR A 711 -29.53 19.54 9.89
N THR A 712 -28.39 19.23 10.49
CA THR A 712 -27.33 20.18 10.85
C THR A 712 -26.28 20.15 9.76
N LEU A 713 -26.06 21.29 9.12
CA LEU A 713 -25.02 21.51 8.14
C LEU A 713 -23.96 22.45 8.74
N THR A 714 -22.78 21.92 8.99
CA THR A 714 -21.63 22.70 9.43
C THR A 714 -20.82 23.14 8.22
N VAL A 715 -20.52 24.43 8.07
CA VAL A 715 -19.64 24.96 7.00
C VAL A 715 -18.50 25.79 7.59
N LYS A 716 -17.31 25.73 7.00
CA LYS A 716 -16.13 26.50 7.48
C LYS A 716 -16.10 27.96 6.99
N GLU A 717 -16.92 28.31 6.02
CA GLU A 717 -17.02 29.67 5.45
C GLU A 717 -18.46 30.00 5.04
N LEU A 718 -18.73 31.27 4.76
CA LEU A 718 -20.05 31.73 4.32
C LEU A 718 -20.43 31.11 2.97
N ALA A 719 -21.61 30.50 2.91
CA ALA A 719 -22.10 29.82 1.73
C ALA A 719 -23.61 30.00 1.54
N ILE A 720 -24.10 29.65 0.35
CA ILE A 720 -25.51 29.61 0.01
C ILE A 720 -25.85 28.16 -0.37
N ALA A 721 -26.77 27.55 0.38
CA ALA A 721 -27.33 26.25 0.08
C ALA A 721 -28.53 26.33 -0.87
N LYS A 722 -28.65 25.37 -1.79
CA LYS A 722 -29.81 25.13 -2.65
C LYS A 722 -30.13 23.65 -2.62
N ILE A 723 -31.42 23.29 -2.58
CA ILE A 723 -31.84 21.88 -2.56
C ILE A 723 -32.65 21.59 -3.81
N HIS A 724 -32.32 20.50 -4.48
CA HIS A 724 -32.97 20.00 -5.70
C HIS A 724 -33.46 18.56 -5.50
N ASP A 725 -34.48 18.16 -6.25
CA ASP A 725 -34.78 16.73 -6.43
C ASP A 725 -33.85 16.07 -7.47
N LEU A 726 -33.97 14.76 -7.64
CA LEU A 726 -33.18 13.99 -8.61
C LEU A 726 -33.42 14.38 -10.08
N GLN A 727 -34.51 15.08 -10.37
CA GLN A 727 -34.80 15.63 -11.70
C GLN A 727 -34.28 17.06 -11.86
N GLY A 728 -33.56 17.59 -10.86
CA GLY A 728 -32.97 18.92 -10.86
C GLY A 728 -33.93 20.06 -10.50
N ARG A 729 -35.19 19.76 -10.14
CA ARG A 729 -36.18 20.78 -9.77
C ARG A 729 -35.88 21.33 -8.37
N PHE A 730 -36.02 22.64 -8.20
CA PHE A 730 -35.76 23.30 -6.92
C PHE A 730 -36.79 22.92 -5.85
N ILE A 731 -36.31 22.49 -4.69
CA ILE A 731 -37.08 22.21 -3.48
C ILE A 731 -36.99 23.36 -2.49
N LYS A 732 -35.77 23.86 -2.22
CA LYS A 732 -35.53 25.10 -1.47
C LYS A 732 -34.48 25.95 -2.18
N GLN A 733 -34.78 27.24 -2.36
CA GLN A 733 -33.87 28.18 -2.99
C GLN A 733 -33.13 29.00 -1.94
N SER A 734 -31.80 29.08 -2.12
CA SER A 734 -30.93 30.11 -1.56
C SER A 734 -31.02 30.29 -0.04
N ILE A 735 -30.60 29.27 0.70
CA ILE A 735 -30.47 29.28 2.16
C ILE A 735 -29.10 29.86 2.51
N PRO A 736 -28.99 31.06 3.10
CA PRO A 736 -27.71 31.59 3.54
C PRO A 736 -27.19 30.79 4.74
N LEU A 737 -25.89 30.48 4.73
CA LEU A 737 -25.19 29.72 5.76
C LEU A 737 -24.10 30.57 6.38
N ASN A 738 -24.06 30.58 7.71
CA ASN A 738 -22.96 31.16 8.48
C ASN A 738 -21.86 30.12 8.71
N THR A 739 -20.63 30.56 8.96
CA THR A 739 -19.58 29.67 9.47
C THR A 739 -20.03 28.99 10.76
N GLY A 740 -19.83 27.68 10.87
CA GLY A 740 -20.34 26.84 11.96
C GLY A 740 -21.63 26.10 11.58
N ASP A 741 -22.41 25.71 12.58
CA ASP A 741 -23.61 24.89 12.41
C ASP A 741 -24.81 25.70 11.92
N ASN A 742 -25.51 25.15 10.93
CA ASN A 742 -26.73 25.72 10.36
C ASN A 742 -27.81 24.65 10.28
N THR A 743 -29.07 25.01 10.55
CA THR A 743 -30.19 24.07 10.42
C THR A 743 -30.77 24.10 9.01
N LEU A 744 -30.79 22.94 8.35
CA LEU A 744 -31.54 22.71 7.12
C LEU A 744 -32.80 21.91 7.43
N ASP A 745 -33.96 22.48 7.11
CA ASP A 745 -35.25 21.84 7.33
C ASP A 745 -35.92 21.54 5.99
N ILE A 746 -36.13 20.27 5.67
CA ILE A 746 -36.94 19.80 4.56
C ILE A 746 -38.04 18.85 5.03
N SER A 747 -38.52 19.00 6.28
CA SER A 747 -39.60 18.20 6.90
C SER A 747 -40.95 18.20 6.16
N ASN A 748 -41.14 19.12 5.21
CA ASN A 748 -42.37 19.23 4.40
C ASN A 748 -42.24 18.66 2.97
N VAL A 749 -41.13 17.98 2.65
CA VAL A 749 -40.90 17.33 1.34
C VAL A 749 -41.25 15.83 1.43
N ASP A 750 -41.34 15.08 0.34
CA ASP A 750 -41.57 13.63 0.43
C ASP A 750 -40.31 12.88 0.94
N THR A 751 -40.47 11.64 1.36
CA THR A 751 -39.36 10.70 1.55
C THR A 751 -38.59 10.53 0.24
N GLY A 752 -37.27 10.62 0.27
CA GLY A 752 -36.46 10.49 -0.95
C GLY A 752 -35.05 11.04 -0.86
N ILE A 753 -34.37 11.01 -2.01
CA ILE A 753 -33.02 11.53 -2.19
C ILE A 753 -33.11 12.92 -2.83
N TYR A 754 -32.37 13.86 -2.25
CA TYR A 754 -32.26 15.24 -2.71
C TYR A 754 -30.78 15.61 -2.90
N LEU A 755 -30.54 16.61 -3.74
CA LEU A 755 -29.22 17.18 -3.98
C LEU A 755 -29.11 18.54 -3.29
N LEU A 756 -28.18 18.67 -2.36
CA LEU A 756 -27.81 19.92 -1.71
C LEU A 756 -26.60 20.52 -2.42
N THR A 757 -26.74 21.72 -2.97
CA THR A 757 -25.66 22.46 -3.61
C THR A 757 -25.26 23.63 -2.72
N LEU A 758 -23.98 23.73 -2.36
CA LEU A 758 -23.39 24.82 -1.57
C LEU A 758 -22.56 25.69 -2.49
N THR A 759 -22.82 27.00 -2.51
CA THR A 759 -22.00 27.97 -3.25
C THR A 759 -21.43 29.00 -2.29
N THR A 760 -20.10 29.12 -2.18
CA THR A 760 -19.45 30.13 -1.33
C THR A 760 -19.50 31.52 -1.97
N ASN A 761 -19.14 32.55 -1.20
CA ASN A 761 -18.97 33.90 -1.73
C ASN A 761 -17.88 34.00 -2.82
N SER A 762 -16.92 33.07 -2.85
CA SER A 762 -15.88 32.99 -3.89
C SER A 762 -16.36 32.29 -5.17
N GLY A 763 -17.63 31.85 -5.24
CA GLY A 763 -18.22 31.20 -6.42
C GLY A 763 -17.96 29.71 -6.52
N VAL A 764 -17.20 29.14 -5.58
CA VAL A 764 -16.95 27.70 -5.46
C VAL A 764 -18.25 26.97 -5.15
N THR A 765 -18.53 25.89 -5.88
CA THR A 765 -19.75 25.10 -5.69
C THR A 765 -19.44 23.64 -5.34
N THR A 766 -20.05 23.12 -4.26
CA THR A 766 -19.97 21.71 -3.82
C THR A 766 -21.36 21.12 -3.74
N SER A 767 -21.52 19.82 -4.01
CA SER A 767 -22.81 19.14 -3.90
C SER A 767 -22.75 17.99 -2.91
N LEU A 768 -23.77 17.87 -2.05
CA LEU A 768 -23.96 16.84 -1.05
C LEU A 768 -25.29 16.12 -1.31
N LYS A 769 -25.34 14.84 -0.96
CA LYS A 769 -26.59 14.06 -0.99
C LYS A 769 -27.36 14.28 0.31
N LEU A 770 -28.65 14.60 0.23
CA LEU A 770 -29.60 14.60 1.35
C LEU A 770 -30.51 13.38 1.21
N ILE A 771 -30.68 12.60 2.28
CA ILE A 771 -31.58 11.45 2.33
C ILE A 771 -32.60 11.71 3.41
N ARG A 772 -33.86 11.80 3.04
CA ARG A 772 -34.98 11.84 3.98
C ARG A 772 -35.68 10.49 3.96
N ASN A 773 -35.82 9.88 5.13
CA ASN A 773 -36.59 8.65 5.31
C ASN A 773 -38.10 8.93 5.42
#